data_AF-A0A9R1J6L8-F1
#
_entry.id   AF-A0A9R1J6L8-F1
#
_cell.length_a   1.000
_cell.length_b   1.000
_cell.length_c   1.000
_cell.angle_alpha   90.00
_cell.angle_beta   90.00
_cell.angle_gamma   90.00
#
_symmetry.space_group_name_H-M   'P 1'
#
loop_
_entity.id
_entity.type
_entity.pdbx_description
1 polymer ?
#
loop_
_entity_poly.entity_id
_entity_poly.type
_entity_poly.pdbx_seq_one_letter_code
_entity_poly.pdbx_strand_id
1 'polypeptide(L)'
;MVTPNIDSISDSKLYELKEQLLLLTTLVATVTYVTGLNLPGGAWQTQQADGHAPLAGDPILRDIHYRRYLAFYYCNGTALASSVVVCLILVMLRRDSPAWSVVLRVVMVLDLLGLMGSYAAGTCHDTFATIWVVALAFPVLAYITYAFVCYLCLPLRREAPTPRYPNGYQEKEKIEVLMLLATFAVTISYAAGLNPPGGFWSSTLQQKEDARLLHLAGDPIMEDSSLRRYRAFFVCNTTSFIASLLIILLLLDKKLSRTISARFVALYGFIAVALLGLMGAYAAGSCRETDNTIKVLSLAAAVPACVVLQLALNYVFYWPIKNMCDNFSGWLGNLIPGGASALADPDLKNTRFFVMVLASFAVSITYQAGLDPPGGLWQDDLDGHKIGHPVLRTTDPARYQVFFYSNSAAFVTSLVVVMMVQSKFLLKRRTLVAAMVLDLIGLVIAYAAGSTRDTSTSIYVVAVACLVLSYVVVHIALGGEKENIVAEPAPAPASSTSVATFSTPPASPVSTTSSVVVLGGGGRRSKEQLDVKRQVLLLIAILAAALTYQAGLTPPGGFWQEDNDELGHRAGYPILLNNYPRRYKAFFYCNAASFMASVALILLLVNRKLYRPGIRCYALHMCMAVGMFALMGAYAAGSSRHLKTSIYVLTLVILVSASIPLQIAIFWYIRIYMKNNDNHHDSSRTRRQRARGLEAPNQEKNEEFEYLMLLGVLAASVTYQTGLRPPGGMWQEDNAAYSAGNPILHDINKRRYDIFLYSNSTSFMASVIAIVMLLPFTLTELEWLQRFLPSQQTSNRKWPLWPVHTAILLDMLGLLVAYAAGSTRKWKSSRNVIFILLPVLAYIALYAAIVAIYIYKKRTSSQLPTTQASQQTN
;
A
#
# COMPACT_ATOMS: atom_id res chain seq x y z
N MET A 1 50.03 -4.49 3.26
CA MET A 1 48.84 -4.33 4.11
C MET A 1 47.80 -3.56 3.34
N VAL A 2 46.73 -4.23 2.90
CA VAL A 2 45.61 -3.62 2.18
C VAL A 2 44.69 -2.98 3.22
N THR A 3 44.59 -1.65 3.20
CA THR A 3 43.60 -0.92 4.00
C THR A 3 42.20 -1.31 3.53
N PRO A 4 41.33 -1.86 4.40
CA PRO A 4 39.94 -2.05 4.02
C PRO A 4 39.29 -0.66 3.89
N ASN A 5 38.52 -0.46 2.82
CA ASN A 5 37.82 0.79 2.54
C ASN A 5 36.61 0.92 3.49
N ILE A 6 36.75 1.71 4.57
CA ILE A 6 35.80 1.80 5.70
C ILE A 6 34.54 2.63 5.39
N ASP A 7 34.53 3.39 4.28
CA ASP A 7 33.30 4.06 3.78
C ASP A 7 32.19 3.04 3.43
N SER A 8 32.56 1.80 3.11
CA SER A 8 31.62 0.70 2.81
C SER A 8 30.72 0.27 3.97
N ILE A 9 31.07 0.61 5.23
CA ILE A 9 30.32 0.16 6.43
C ILE A 9 29.28 1.22 6.87
N SER A 10 29.43 2.47 6.44
CA SER A 10 28.42 3.53 6.66
C SER A 10 27.21 3.38 5.75
N ASP A 11 27.47 3.00 4.50
CA ASP A 11 26.46 2.78 3.47
C ASP A 11 25.64 1.51 3.75
N SER A 12 26.22 0.52 4.46
CA SER A 12 25.59 -0.79 4.65
C SER A 12 24.25 -0.76 5.39
N LYS A 13 24.05 0.06 6.44
CA LYS A 13 22.82 0.02 7.26
C LYS A 13 21.62 0.73 6.59
N LEU A 14 21.89 1.84 5.89
CA LEU A 14 20.88 2.57 5.12
C LEU A 14 20.46 1.77 3.89
N TYR A 15 21.43 1.10 3.26
CA TYR A 15 21.18 0.16 2.18
C TYR A 15 20.47 -1.12 2.67
N GLU A 16 20.82 -1.64 3.85
CA GLU A 16 20.17 -2.81 4.47
C GLU A 16 18.69 -2.58 4.80
N LEU A 17 18.28 -1.33 4.99
CA LEU A 17 16.90 -0.91 5.31
C LEU A 17 16.18 -0.22 4.13
N LYS A 18 16.74 -0.31 2.93
CA LYS A 18 16.27 0.40 1.74
C LYS A 18 14.79 0.16 1.43
N GLU A 19 14.32 -1.07 1.56
CA GLU A 19 12.92 -1.44 1.27
C GLU A 19 11.95 -0.77 2.24
N GLN A 20 12.27 -0.76 3.53
CA GLN A 20 11.42 -0.16 4.56
C GLN A 20 11.46 1.37 4.49
N LEU A 21 12.61 1.95 4.14
CA LEU A 21 12.74 3.38 3.89
C LEU A 21 11.92 3.82 2.68
N LEU A 22 11.95 3.04 1.60
CA LEU A 22 11.13 3.31 0.42
C LEU A 22 9.64 3.21 0.76
N LEU A 23 9.23 2.21 1.54
CA LEU A 23 7.86 2.09 2.01
C LEU A 23 7.44 3.28 2.88
N LEU A 24 8.31 3.72 3.80
CA LEU A 24 8.10 4.89 4.64
C LEU A 24 7.87 6.14 3.81
N THR A 25 8.81 6.48 2.91
CA THR A 25 8.69 7.71 2.11
C THR A 25 7.54 7.63 1.11
N THR A 26 7.23 6.44 0.61
CA THR A 26 6.07 6.18 -0.24
C THR A 26 4.77 6.49 0.52
N LEU A 27 4.59 5.93 1.71
CA LEU A 27 3.39 6.16 2.51
C LEU A 27 3.30 7.60 3.02
N VAL A 28 4.43 8.23 3.38
CA VAL A 28 4.48 9.66 3.73
C VAL A 28 4.07 10.53 2.54
N ALA A 29 4.58 10.24 1.33
CA ALA A 29 4.15 10.92 0.12
C ALA A 29 2.63 10.76 -0.12
N THR A 30 2.06 9.56 0.09
CA THR A 30 0.60 9.34 -0.03
C THR A 30 -0.17 10.27 0.91
N VAL A 31 0.14 10.24 2.21
CA VAL A 31 -0.67 10.98 3.19
C VAL A 31 -0.49 12.49 3.08
N THR A 32 0.72 12.96 2.75
CA THR A 32 0.99 14.40 2.53
C THR A 32 0.36 14.91 1.23
N TYR A 33 0.28 14.08 0.18
CA TYR A 33 -0.44 14.44 -1.04
C TYR A 33 -1.94 14.59 -0.78
N VAL A 34 -2.57 13.59 -0.15
CA VAL A 34 -4.02 13.61 0.11
C VAL A 34 -4.41 14.78 1.03
N THR A 35 -3.65 15.00 2.09
CA THR A 35 -3.89 16.12 3.04
C THR A 35 -3.52 17.49 2.46
N GLY A 36 -2.59 17.56 1.51
CA GLY A 36 -2.28 18.80 0.80
C GLY A 36 -3.37 19.23 -0.19
N LEU A 37 -4.22 18.29 -0.65
CA LEU A 37 -5.39 18.58 -1.48
C LEU A 37 -6.65 18.89 -0.67
N ASN A 38 -6.73 18.39 0.57
CA ASN A 38 -7.83 18.61 1.51
C ASN A 38 -7.25 19.11 2.82
N LEU A 39 -7.10 20.42 2.93
CA LEU A 39 -6.44 21.05 4.07
C LEU A 39 -7.26 20.87 5.36
N PRO A 40 -6.58 20.80 6.52
CA PRO A 40 -7.23 20.76 7.82
C PRO A 40 -8.08 22.01 8.04
N GLY A 41 -9.18 21.85 8.79
CA GLY A 41 -10.20 22.88 8.98
C GLY A 41 -11.26 22.91 7.87
N GLY A 42 -11.16 22.05 6.85
CA GLY A 42 -12.16 21.97 5.79
C GLY A 42 -12.16 23.18 4.84
N ALA A 43 -13.25 23.33 4.10
CA ALA A 43 -13.37 24.26 2.99
C ALA A 43 -14.73 24.96 3.04
N TRP A 44 -14.77 26.25 2.73
CA TRP A 44 -16.00 27.04 2.75
C TRP A 44 -17.08 26.46 1.81
N GLN A 45 -18.35 26.50 2.20
CA GLN A 45 -19.46 26.04 1.34
C GLN A 45 -20.43 27.15 0.93
N THR A 46 -20.23 28.39 1.35
CA THR A 46 -21.11 29.52 1.01
C THR A 46 -20.39 30.59 0.22
N GLN A 47 -21.12 31.25 -0.69
CA GLN A 47 -20.69 32.48 -1.36
C GLN A 47 -21.57 33.60 -0.84
N GLN A 48 -21.09 34.38 0.13
CA GLN A 48 -21.82 35.52 0.68
C GLN A 48 -21.72 36.74 -0.25
N ALA A 49 -22.82 37.49 -0.34
CA ALA A 49 -23.11 38.48 -1.37
C ALA A 49 -22.20 39.74 -1.37
N ASP A 50 -21.45 39.97 -0.29
CA ASP A 50 -20.59 41.14 -0.16
C ASP A 50 -19.16 40.78 -0.59
N GLY A 51 -18.63 41.49 -1.58
CA GLY A 51 -17.37 41.22 -2.31
C GLY A 51 -16.06 41.17 -1.50
N HIS A 52 -16.14 41.06 -0.17
CA HIS A 52 -15.03 40.83 0.77
C HIS A 52 -15.07 39.45 1.45
N ALA A 53 -16.06 38.60 1.14
CA ALA A 53 -16.22 37.26 1.76
C ALA A 53 -15.31 36.17 1.15
N PRO A 54 -15.02 35.08 1.90
CA PRO A 54 -14.28 33.92 1.41
C PRO A 54 -14.92 33.30 0.17
N LEU A 55 -14.11 32.89 -0.81
CA LEU A 55 -14.61 32.19 -1.99
C LEU A 55 -14.93 30.75 -1.62
N ALA A 56 -16.05 30.22 -2.11
CA ALA A 56 -16.42 28.84 -1.80
C ALA A 56 -15.28 27.85 -2.11
N GLY A 57 -15.15 26.86 -1.25
CA GLY A 57 -14.12 25.86 -1.15
C GLY A 57 -12.73 26.37 -0.72
N ASP A 58 -12.47 27.68 -0.62
CA ASP A 58 -11.19 28.13 -0.06
C ASP A 58 -10.98 27.50 1.34
N PRO A 59 -9.74 27.13 1.69
CA PRO A 59 -9.48 26.45 2.95
C PRO A 59 -9.76 27.38 4.13
N ILE A 60 -10.63 26.96 5.05
CA ILE A 60 -11.13 27.80 6.15
C ILE A 60 -9.97 28.25 7.06
N LEU A 61 -9.02 27.34 7.32
CA LEU A 61 -7.84 27.62 8.13
C LEU A 61 -7.01 28.81 7.61
N ARG A 62 -7.03 29.07 6.29
CA ARG A 62 -6.32 30.21 5.70
C ARG A 62 -6.89 31.54 6.16
N ASP A 63 -8.21 31.63 6.26
CA ASP A 63 -8.90 32.88 6.50
C ASP A 63 -9.02 33.16 8.02
N ILE A 64 -9.15 32.12 8.84
CA ILE A 64 -9.24 32.24 10.31
C ILE A 64 -7.84 32.28 10.98
N HIS A 65 -6.93 31.39 10.56
CA HIS A 65 -5.62 31.23 11.19
C HIS A 65 -4.48 31.20 10.15
N TYR A 66 -4.29 32.33 9.46
CA TYR A 66 -3.32 32.45 8.37
C TYR A 66 -1.90 31.95 8.68
N ARG A 67 -1.38 32.21 9.89
CA ARG A 67 -0.04 31.72 10.31
C ARG A 67 0.03 30.20 10.41
N ARG A 68 -1.01 29.56 10.96
CA ARG A 68 -1.10 28.08 11.06
C ARG A 68 -1.26 27.46 9.68
N TYR A 69 -2.12 28.04 8.84
CA TYR A 69 -2.23 27.65 7.44
C TYR A 69 -0.88 27.69 6.72
N LEU A 70 -0.12 28.78 6.87
CA LEU A 70 1.18 28.93 6.21
C LEU A 70 2.18 27.88 6.68
N ALA A 71 2.25 27.63 7.99
CA ALA A 71 3.08 26.60 8.58
C ALA A 71 2.70 25.20 8.06
N PHE A 72 1.41 24.85 8.13
CA PHE A 72 0.90 23.58 7.59
C PHE A 72 1.26 23.41 6.11
N TYR A 73 0.97 24.43 5.31
CA TYR A 73 1.13 24.41 3.86
C TYR A 73 2.59 24.20 3.45
N TYR A 74 3.53 24.95 4.03
CA TYR A 74 4.94 24.78 3.72
C TYR A 74 5.50 23.47 4.27
N CYS A 75 5.22 23.12 5.52
CA CYS A 75 5.72 21.89 6.12
C CYS A 75 5.21 20.63 5.40
N ASN A 76 3.92 20.59 5.04
CA ASN A 76 3.33 19.48 4.30
C ASN A 76 3.88 19.40 2.87
N GLY A 77 3.99 20.55 2.18
CA GLY A 77 4.59 20.61 0.84
C GLY A 77 6.06 20.18 0.83
N THR A 78 6.83 20.57 1.86
CA THR A 78 8.22 20.12 2.01
C THR A 78 8.30 18.63 2.28
N ALA A 79 7.45 18.06 3.14
CA ALA A 79 7.39 16.63 3.42
C ALA A 79 7.06 15.82 2.15
N LEU A 80 6.05 16.26 1.38
CA LEU A 80 5.74 15.62 0.10
C LEU A 80 6.94 15.66 -0.86
N ALA A 81 7.56 16.83 -1.02
CA ALA A 81 8.70 16.99 -1.91
C ALA A 81 9.91 16.15 -1.46
N SER A 82 10.26 16.18 -0.17
CA SER A 82 11.36 15.37 0.39
C SER A 82 11.10 13.88 0.24
N SER A 83 9.88 13.41 0.52
CA SER A 83 9.51 12.01 0.34
C SER A 83 9.67 11.55 -1.11
N VAL A 84 9.23 12.36 -2.09
CA VAL A 84 9.42 12.06 -3.52
C VAL A 84 10.91 12.08 -3.90
N VAL A 85 11.69 13.06 -3.41
CA VAL A 85 13.15 13.09 -3.64
C VAL A 85 13.81 11.84 -3.06
N VAL A 86 13.45 11.41 -1.85
CA VAL A 86 13.98 10.19 -1.24
C VAL A 86 13.64 8.98 -2.08
N CYS A 87 12.38 8.83 -2.53
CA CYS A 87 12.00 7.75 -3.45
C CYS A 87 12.87 7.76 -4.71
N LEU A 88 13.09 8.93 -5.32
CA LEU A 88 13.93 9.05 -6.52
C LEU A 88 15.41 8.73 -6.24
N ILE A 89 15.98 9.19 -5.13
CA ILE A 89 17.36 8.88 -4.75
C ILE A 89 17.50 7.37 -4.50
N LEU A 90 16.58 6.75 -3.77
CA LEU A 90 16.62 5.31 -3.48
C LEU A 90 16.44 4.45 -4.75
N VAL A 91 15.60 4.88 -5.70
CA VAL A 91 15.32 4.15 -6.95
C VAL A 91 16.43 4.37 -7.99
N MET A 92 16.85 5.62 -8.21
CA MET A 92 17.74 5.99 -9.33
C MET A 92 19.22 6.01 -8.96
N LEU A 93 19.56 6.30 -7.71
CA LEU A 93 20.94 6.31 -7.25
C LEU A 93 21.31 5.01 -6.57
N ARG A 94 21.56 4.03 -7.42
CA ARG A 94 22.01 2.70 -7.03
C ARG A 94 23.53 2.59 -6.88
N ARG A 95 24.21 3.68 -6.57
CA ARG A 95 25.68 3.73 -6.51
C ARG A 95 26.12 4.15 -5.12
N ASP A 96 26.82 3.24 -4.45
CA ASP A 96 27.48 3.46 -3.15
C ASP A 96 28.41 4.65 -3.27
N SER A 97 27.89 5.83 -2.93
CA SER A 97 28.69 7.03 -2.82
C SER A 97 28.41 7.66 -1.46
N PRO A 98 29.46 8.07 -0.75
CA PRO A 98 29.30 8.69 0.56
C PRO A 98 28.55 10.02 0.48
N ALA A 99 28.63 10.75 -0.64
CA ALA A 99 27.92 12.01 -0.81
C ALA A 99 26.39 11.83 -0.82
N TRP A 100 25.90 10.84 -1.56
CA TRP A 100 24.47 10.59 -1.71
C TRP A 100 23.82 10.00 -0.45
N SER A 101 24.56 9.24 0.37
CA SER A 101 24.05 8.79 1.66
C SER A 101 23.93 9.93 2.69
N VAL A 102 24.80 10.94 2.63
CA VAL A 102 24.66 12.18 3.42
C VAL A 102 23.44 12.97 2.97
N VAL A 103 23.28 13.20 1.67
CA VAL A 103 22.12 13.91 1.11
C VAL A 103 20.82 13.19 1.52
N LEU A 104 20.76 11.87 1.39
CA LEU A 104 19.61 11.07 1.76
C LEU A 104 19.21 11.27 3.23
N ARG A 105 20.18 11.25 4.16
CA ARG A 105 19.90 11.48 5.60
C ARG A 105 19.37 12.89 5.87
N VAL A 106 19.95 13.90 5.24
CA VAL A 106 19.50 15.30 5.40
C VAL A 106 18.05 15.45 4.90
N VAL A 107 17.75 14.91 3.72
CA VAL A 107 16.40 14.98 3.14
C VAL A 107 15.40 14.21 4.01
N MET A 108 15.77 13.06 4.58
CA MET A 108 14.92 12.31 5.50
C MET A 108 14.64 13.05 6.82
N VAL A 109 15.61 13.76 7.37
CA VAL A 109 15.38 14.58 8.57
C VAL A 109 14.44 15.74 8.24
N LEU A 110 14.63 16.37 7.08
CA LEU A 110 13.73 17.42 6.58
C LEU A 110 12.30 16.89 6.40
N ASP A 111 12.16 15.66 5.90
CA ASP A 111 10.88 14.96 5.74
C ASP A 111 10.15 14.78 7.07
N LEU A 112 10.84 14.24 8.09
CA LEU A 112 10.26 14.02 9.41
C LEU A 112 9.91 15.33 10.12
N LEU A 113 10.75 16.37 9.98
CA LEU A 113 10.47 17.71 10.52
C LEU A 113 9.28 18.36 9.80
N GLY A 114 9.19 18.21 8.48
CA GLY A 114 8.05 18.65 7.67
C GLY A 114 6.76 17.97 8.12
N LEU A 115 6.77 16.65 8.31
CA LEU A 115 5.61 15.89 8.76
C LEU A 115 5.14 16.28 10.16
N MET A 116 6.07 16.44 11.10
CA MET A 116 5.74 16.85 12.47
C MET A 116 5.24 18.30 12.51
N GLY A 117 5.85 19.20 11.72
CA GLY A 117 5.45 20.59 11.62
C GLY A 117 4.06 20.75 11.01
N SER A 118 3.74 20.00 9.95
CA SER A 118 2.39 20.03 9.37
C SER A 118 1.36 19.42 10.33
N TYR A 119 1.67 18.32 10.99
CA TYR A 119 0.79 17.75 12.00
C TYR A 119 0.48 18.75 13.11
N ALA A 120 1.51 19.38 13.69
CA ALA A 120 1.31 20.36 14.75
C ALA A 120 0.48 21.56 14.29
N ALA A 121 0.79 22.12 13.12
CA ALA A 121 0.06 23.27 12.58
C ALA A 121 -1.40 22.96 12.20
N GLY A 122 -1.67 21.74 11.73
CA GLY A 122 -3.00 21.33 11.25
C GLY A 122 -3.92 20.75 12.33
N THR A 123 -3.38 20.24 13.44
CA THR A 123 -4.18 19.61 14.51
C THR A 123 -4.44 20.51 15.71
N CYS A 124 -3.63 21.56 15.91
CA CYS A 124 -3.81 22.50 17.02
C CYS A 124 -4.92 23.50 16.71
N HIS A 125 -6.13 23.23 17.19
CA HIS A 125 -7.29 24.10 17.07
C HIS A 125 -7.36 25.02 18.30
N ASP A 126 -7.30 24.45 19.50
CA ASP A 126 -7.40 25.15 20.78
C ASP A 126 -6.07 25.22 21.57
N THR A 127 -6.12 25.85 22.74
CA THR A 127 -4.97 25.99 23.65
C THR A 127 -4.55 24.65 24.23
N PHE A 128 -5.50 23.76 24.55
CA PHE A 128 -5.22 22.42 25.06
C PHE A 128 -4.43 21.60 24.05
N ALA A 129 -4.91 21.51 22.80
CA ALA A 129 -4.24 20.80 21.72
C ALA A 129 -2.82 21.33 21.50
N THR A 130 -2.66 22.66 21.50
CA THR A 130 -1.36 23.31 21.34
C THR A 130 -0.38 22.92 22.46
N ILE A 131 -0.81 22.99 23.73
CA ILE A 131 0.03 22.64 24.87
C ILE A 131 0.46 21.16 24.79
N TRP A 132 -0.48 20.26 24.51
CA TRP A 132 -0.18 18.82 24.43
C TRP A 132 0.76 18.46 23.28
N VAL A 133 0.52 19.00 22.08
CA VAL A 133 1.38 18.75 20.92
C VAL A 133 2.78 19.28 21.16
N VAL A 134 2.92 20.50 21.70
CA VAL A 134 4.23 21.08 22.01
C VAL A 134 4.95 20.27 23.09
N ALA A 135 4.25 19.85 24.14
CA ALA A 135 4.82 19.04 25.21
C ALA A 135 5.36 17.69 24.69
N LEU A 136 4.66 17.05 23.76
CA LEU A 136 5.10 15.78 23.16
C LEU A 136 6.15 15.96 22.05
N ALA A 137 6.08 17.04 21.26
CA ALA A 137 7.02 17.31 20.17
C ALA A 137 8.37 17.84 20.66
N PHE A 138 8.42 18.54 21.80
CA PHE A 138 9.65 19.14 22.32
C PHE A 138 10.79 18.13 22.55
N PRO A 139 10.58 16.97 23.23
CA PRO A 139 11.61 15.94 23.36
C PRO A 139 12.12 15.41 22.01
N VAL A 140 11.24 15.30 21.02
CA VAL A 140 11.58 14.84 19.66
C VAL A 140 12.48 15.86 18.96
N LEU A 141 12.09 17.13 19.00
CA LEU A 141 12.87 18.23 18.42
C LEU A 141 14.25 18.33 19.10
N ALA A 142 14.29 18.29 20.44
CA ALA A 142 15.54 18.32 21.20
C ALA A 142 16.46 17.16 20.81
N TYR A 143 15.92 15.95 20.62
CA TYR A 143 16.66 14.80 20.14
C TYR A 143 17.20 14.99 18.71
N ILE A 144 16.36 15.44 17.78
CA ILE A 144 16.78 15.70 16.38
C ILE A 144 17.90 16.74 16.36
N THR A 145 17.75 17.84 17.11
CA THR A 145 18.78 18.89 17.21
C THR A 145 20.06 18.34 17.82
N TYR A 146 19.99 17.57 18.91
CA TYR A 146 21.15 16.92 19.51
C TYR A 146 21.87 15.98 18.51
N ALA A 147 21.12 15.12 17.81
CA ALA A 147 21.66 14.20 16.83
C ALA A 147 22.32 14.93 15.64
N PHE A 148 21.69 16.00 15.14
CA PHE A 148 22.19 16.82 14.05
C PHE A 148 23.45 17.61 14.45
N VAL A 149 23.47 18.22 15.63
CA VAL A 149 24.65 18.92 16.17
C VAL A 149 25.79 17.95 16.42
N CYS A 150 25.52 16.76 16.98
CA CYS A 150 26.53 15.71 17.12
C CYS A 150 27.07 15.22 15.77
N TYR A 151 26.26 15.30 14.71
CA TYR A 151 26.66 14.92 13.36
C TYR A 151 27.53 15.99 12.68
N LEU A 152 27.22 17.30 12.84
CA LEU A 152 28.02 18.39 12.29
C LEU A 152 29.28 18.72 13.10
N CYS A 153 29.22 18.64 14.44
CA CYS A 153 30.26 19.19 15.31
C CYS A 153 31.32 18.17 15.77
N LEU A 154 31.05 16.86 15.70
CA LEU A 154 32.05 15.85 16.11
C LEU A 154 32.80 15.31 14.88
N PRO A 155 34.13 15.51 14.78
CA PRO A 155 34.93 14.79 13.80
C PRO A 155 34.78 13.29 14.08
N LEU A 156 34.55 12.49 13.03
CA LEU A 156 34.41 11.04 13.08
C LEU A 156 35.45 10.43 14.03
N ARG A 157 35.05 10.14 15.28
CA ARG A 157 35.91 9.43 16.22
C ARG A 157 36.06 8.01 15.68
N ARG A 158 37.30 7.63 15.32
CA ARG A 158 37.71 6.26 14.98
C ARG A 158 37.20 5.33 16.09
N GLU A 159 36.19 4.52 15.80
CA GLU A 159 35.87 3.38 16.64
C GLU A 159 36.43 2.12 16.00
N ALA A 160 37.10 1.30 16.83
CA ALA A 160 37.70 0.05 16.41
C ALA A 160 36.64 -0.93 15.85
N PRO A 161 36.99 -1.78 14.87
CA PRO A 161 36.09 -2.79 14.33
C PRO A 161 35.73 -3.78 15.44
N THR A 162 34.45 -3.92 15.75
CA THR A 162 33.98 -4.91 16.71
C THR A 162 33.66 -6.25 16.04
N PRO A 163 33.78 -7.39 16.76
CA PRO A 163 33.57 -8.72 16.20
C PRO A 163 32.14 -8.89 15.69
N ARG A 164 31.99 -9.65 14.60
CA ARG A 164 30.70 -10.01 14.01
C ARG A 164 29.98 -10.99 14.96
N TYR A 165 28.99 -10.51 15.70
CA TYR A 165 28.18 -11.34 16.58
C TYR A 165 27.31 -12.34 15.78
N PRO A 166 27.16 -13.60 16.24
CA PRO A 166 26.37 -14.63 15.55
C PRO A 166 24.85 -14.36 15.50
N ASN A 167 24.34 -13.35 16.20
CA ASN A 167 22.90 -13.02 16.29
C ASN A 167 22.42 -11.85 15.41
N GLY A 168 23.27 -11.25 14.55
CA GLY A 168 22.93 -10.05 13.78
C GLY A 168 21.70 -10.17 12.85
N TYR A 169 21.38 -11.37 12.38
CA TYR A 169 20.20 -11.60 11.53
C TYR A 169 18.87 -11.47 12.29
N GLN A 170 18.78 -11.87 13.56
CA GLN A 170 17.54 -11.74 14.34
C GLN A 170 17.27 -10.29 14.75
N GLU A 171 18.33 -9.51 14.91
CA GLU A 171 18.25 -8.09 15.25
C GLU A 171 17.78 -7.25 14.07
N LYS A 172 18.28 -7.56 12.86
CA LYS A 172 17.79 -6.99 11.60
C LYS A 172 16.29 -7.21 11.42
N GLU A 173 15.82 -8.46 11.53
CA GLU A 173 14.37 -8.79 11.37
C GLU A 173 13.47 -7.97 12.32
N LYS A 174 13.90 -7.75 13.57
CA LYS A 174 13.16 -6.94 14.54
C LYS A 174 13.11 -5.46 14.14
N ILE A 175 14.20 -4.91 13.62
CA ILE A 175 14.28 -3.52 13.16
C ILE A 175 13.35 -3.31 11.97
N GLU A 176 13.35 -4.24 11.01
CA GLU A 176 12.48 -4.17 9.83
C GLU A 176 10.99 -4.17 10.21
N VAL A 177 10.61 -5.09 11.10
CA VAL A 177 9.25 -5.18 11.67
C VAL A 177 8.86 -3.90 12.40
N LEU A 178 9.74 -3.39 13.27
CA LEU A 178 9.42 -2.23 14.09
C LEU A 178 9.27 -0.96 13.24
N MET A 179 10.10 -0.80 12.21
CA MET A 179 9.99 0.29 11.24
C MET A 179 8.72 0.19 10.40
N LEU A 180 8.34 -1.01 9.96
CA LEU A 180 7.08 -1.24 9.24
C LEU A 180 5.88 -0.77 10.09
N LEU A 181 5.81 -1.23 11.34
CA LEU A 181 4.73 -0.90 12.26
C LEU A 181 4.67 0.59 12.59
N ALA A 182 5.82 1.20 12.88
CA ALA A 182 5.89 2.64 13.14
C ALA A 182 5.47 3.46 11.90
N THR A 183 5.88 3.04 10.71
CA THR A 183 5.48 3.67 9.45
C THR A 183 3.96 3.68 9.28
N PHE A 184 3.30 2.54 9.47
CA PHE A 184 1.84 2.47 9.41
C PHE A 184 1.16 3.28 10.52
N ALA A 185 1.68 3.22 11.75
CA ALA A 185 1.10 3.99 12.85
C ALA A 185 1.24 5.51 12.63
N VAL A 186 2.37 5.99 12.09
CA VAL A 186 2.55 7.39 11.68
C VAL A 186 1.52 7.78 10.62
N THR A 187 1.34 6.98 9.58
CA THR A 187 0.46 7.35 8.45
C THR A 187 -1.01 7.36 8.85
N ILE A 188 -1.45 6.39 9.64
CA ILE A 188 -2.82 6.32 10.18
C ILE A 188 -3.09 7.53 11.09
N SER A 189 -2.21 7.77 12.06
CA SER A 189 -2.40 8.84 13.05
C SER A 189 -2.24 10.24 12.44
N TYR A 190 -1.38 10.41 11.44
CA TYR A 190 -1.25 11.65 10.67
C TYR A 190 -2.54 11.99 9.93
N ALA A 191 -3.05 11.04 9.13
CA ALA A 191 -4.26 11.25 8.33
C ALA A 191 -5.48 11.56 9.20
N ALA A 192 -5.65 10.83 10.31
CA ALA A 192 -6.77 10.99 11.22
C ALA A 192 -6.65 12.18 12.17
N GLY A 193 -5.44 12.61 12.52
CA GLY A 193 -5.25 13.83 13.31
C GLY A 193 -5.69 15.06 12.54
N LEU A 194 -5.35 15.12 11.25
CA LEU A 194 -5.70 16.23 10.36
C LEU A 194 -7.16 16.21 9.89
N ASN A 195 -7.85 15.07 10.03
CA ASN A 195 -9.26 14.90 9.70
C ASN A 195 -9.95 14.21 10.88
N PRO A 196 -10.35 14.97 11.92
CA PRO A 196 -11.00 14.40 13.09
C PRO A 196 -12.33 13.74 12.71
N PRO A 197 -12.86 12.83 13.55
CA PRO A 197 -14.08 12.09 13.23
C PRO A 197 -15.27 13.04 13.02
N GLY A 198 -15.93 12.99 11.87
CA GLY A 198 -16.96 13.97 11.50
C GLY A 198 -16.46 15.18 10.73
N GLY A 199 -15.15 15.38 10.62
CA GLY A 199 -14.58 16.51 9.90
C GLY A 199 -14.78 17.83 10.64
N PHE A 200 -14.96 18.89 9.86
CA PHE A 200 -14.99 20.28 10.32
C PHE A 200 -16.27 20.96 9.86
N TRP A 201 -16.71 21.95 10.63
CA TRP A 201 -17.81 22.82 10.20
C TRP A 201 -17.44 23.63 8.97
N SER A 202 -18.31 23.63 7.96
CA SER A 202 -18.13 24.37 6.70
C SER A 202 -18.71 25.79 6.73
N SER A 203 -19.47 26.14 7.77
CA SER A 203 -20.11 27.44 7.97
C SER A 203 -20.07 27.87 9.44
N THR A 204 -20.27 29.15 9.71
CA THR A 204 -20.39 29.69 11.07
C THR A 204 -21.85 30.02 11.32
N LEU A 205 -22.45 29.43 12.35
CA LEU A 205 -23.84 29.70 12.72
C LEU A 205 -23.92 30.42 14.06
N GLN A 206 -24.63 31.55 14.06
CA GLN A 206 -24.89 32.35 15.25
C GLN A 206 -26.40 32.35 15.52
N GLN A 207 -26.81 32.01 16.74
CA GLN A 207 -28.21 31.94 17.12
C GLN A 207 -28.79 33.36 17.15
N LYS A 208 -29.90 33.57 16.42
CA LYS A 208 -30.48 34.89 16.12
C LYS A 208 -31.07 35.64 17.32
N GLU A 209 -31.43 34.93 18.40
CA GLU A 209 -32.16 35.52 19.53
C GLU A 209 -31.25 35.97 20.70
N ASP A 210 -30.11 35.30 20.94
CA ASP A 210 -29.23 35.57 22.09
C ASP A 210 -27.79 35.94 21.71
N ALA A 211 -27.48 36.10 20.43
CA ALA A 211 -26.12 36.29 19.90
C ALA A 211 -25.08 35.22 20.33
N ARG A 212 -25.53 34.07 20.86
CA ARG A 212 -24.68 32.91 21.17
C ARG A 212 -24.17 32.28 19.88
N LEU A 213 -22.85 32.05 19.81
CA LEU A 213 -22.21 31.32 18.72
C LEU A 213 -22.54 29.84 18.87
N LEU A 214 -23.19 29.22 17.88
CA LEU A 214 -23.62 27.81 17.96
C LEU A 214 -22.48 26.88 17.53
N HIS A 215 -21.79 27.23 16.43
CA HIS A 215 -20.56 26.58 15.97
C HIS A 215 -19.76 27.55 15.07
N LEU A 216 -18.43 27.39 15.06
CA LEU A 216 -17.51 28.19 14.25
C LEU A 216 -16.99 27.38 13.06
N ALA A 217 -16.95 28.00 11.89
CA ALA A 217 -16.35 27.38 10.70
C ALA A 217 -14.90 26.92 10.99
N GLY A 218 -14.58 25.71 10.59
CA GLY A 218 -13.24 25.13 10.79
C GLY A 218 -13.01 24.46 12.13
N ASP A 219 -13.94 24.57 13.10
CA ASP A 219 -13.87 23.78 14.33
C ASP A 219 -14.29 22.32 14.07
N PRO A 220 -13.70 21.34 14.77
CA PRO A 220 -14.08 19.93 14.64
C PRO A 220 -15.52 19.66 15.08
N ILE A 221 -16.33 19.00 14.26
CA ILE A 221 -17.74 18.68 14.59
C ILE A 221 -17.86 17.82 15.85
N MET A 222 -16.88 16.93 16.08
CA MET A 222 -16.86 16.09 17.27
C MET A 222 -16.61 16.87 18.57
N GLU A 223 -15.97 18.03 18.49
CA GLU A 223 -15.70 18.89 19.65
C GLU A 223 -17.00 19.44 20.23
N ASP A 224 -17.90 19.93 19.36
CA ASP A 224 -19.21 20.46 19.76
C ASP A 224 -20.17 19.37 20.25
N SER A 225 -20.19 18.21 19.57
CA SER A 225 -21.03 17.09 20.02
C SER A 225 -20.55 16.46 21.32
N SER A 226 -19.23 16.31 21.52
CA SER A 226 -18.68 15.65 22.72
C SER A 226 -17.20 15.96 22.99
N LEU A 227 -16.94 17.13 23.59
CA LEU A 227 -15.60 17.60 23.96
C LEU A 227 -14.72 16.54 24.67
N ARG A 228 -15.29 15.76 25.60
CA ARG A 228 -14.52 14.72 26.33
C ARG A 228 -14.00 13.62 25.40
N ARG A 229 -14.81 13.20 24.42
CA ARG A 229 -14.42 12.15 23.46
C ARG A 229 -13.45 12.70 22.43
N TYR A 230 -13.69 13.91 21.94
CA TYR A 230 -12.76 14.60 21.05
C TYR A 230 -11.37 14.73 21.69
N ARG A 231 -11.29 15.19 22.95
CA ARG A 231 -10.01 15.27 23.68
C ARG A 231 -9.34 13.91 23.89
N ALA A 232 -10.11 12.87 24.22
CA ALA A 232 -9.58 11.51 24.34
C ALA A 232 -9.02 10.99 23.01
N PHE A 233 -9.77 11.16 21.91
CA PHE A 233 -9.33 10.85 20.56
C PHE A 233 -8.02 11.58 20.23
N PHE A 234 -7.99 12.90 20.45
CA PHE A 234 -6.85 13.76 20.14
C PHE A 234 -5.59 13.33 20.89
N VAL A 235 -5.68 13.12 22.21
CA VAL A 235 -4.54 12.71 23.04
C VAL A 235 -4.03 11.33 22.60
N CYS A 236 -4.91 10.34 22.46
CA CYS A 236 -4.52 8.99 22.04
C CYS A 236 -3.92 8.97 20.62
N ASN A 237 -4.47 9.74 19.69
CA ASN A 237 -3.97 9.81 18.32
C ASN A 237 -2.61 10.53 18.24
N THR A 238 -2.45 11.65 18.95
CA THR A 238 -1.19 12.43 18.98
C THR A 238 -0.07 11.65 19.66
N THR A 239 -0.36 10.96 20.77
CA THR A 239 0.62 10.08 21.43
C THR A 239 1.07 8.96 20.51
N SER A 240 0.16 8.35 19.74
CA SER A 240 0.51 7.35 18.73
C SER A 240 1.41 7.93 17.63
N PHE A 241 1.09 9.11 17.12
CA PHE A 241 1.89 9.76 16.07
C PHE A 241 3.32 10.05 16.55
N ILE A 242 3.47 10.71 17.70
CA ILE A 242 4.76 11.09 18.26
C ILE A 242 5.58 9.87 18.69
N ALA A 243 4.97 8.87 19.35
CA ALA A 243 5.64 7.62 19.70
C ALA A 243 6.18 6.91 18.45
N SER A 244 5.41 6.91 17.36
CA SER A 244 5.81 6.25 16.11
C SER A 244 6.92 7.00 15.38
N LEU A 245 6.92 8.34 15.40
CA LEU A 245 8.03 9.16 14.92
C LEU A 245 9.31 8.94 15.73
N LEU A 246 9.20 8.84 17.06
CA LEU A 246 10.33 8.50 17.93
C LEU A 246 10.91 7.14 17.56
N ILE A 247 10.09 6.12 17.33
CA ILE A 247 10.57 4.82 16.87
C ILE A 247 11.38 4.95 15.57
N ILE A 248 10.84 5.64 14.56
CA ILE A 248 11.53 5.84 13.27
C ILE A 248 12.87 6.56 13.49
N LEU A 249 12.88 7.66 14.24
CA LEU A 249 14.10 8.41 14.55
C LEU A 249 15.16 7.58 15.29
N LEU A 250 14.75 6.77 16.27
CA LEU A 250 15.64 5.91 17.04
C LEU A 250 16.21 4.76 16.19
N LEU A 251 15.42 4.25 15.24
CA LEU A 251 15.86 3.19 14.31
C LEU A 251 16.85 3.71 13.26
N LEU A 252 16.71 4.96 12.85
CA LEU A 252 17.61 5.62 11.89
C LEU A 252 18.96 6.07 12.48
N ASP A 253 19.12 6.17 13.81
CA ASP A 253 20.39 6.56 14.44
C ASP A 253 21.40 5.39 14.55
N LYS A 254 22.61 5.61 14.02
CA LYS A 254 23.74 4.66 14.03
C LYS A 254 24.44 4.55 15.40
N LYS A 255 24.59 5.64 16.16
CA LYS A 255 25.27 5.62 17.48
C LYS A 255 24.42 4.92 18.53
N LEU A 256 23.10 5.08 18.43
CA LEU A 256 22.14 4.50 19.36
C LEU A 256 21.97 2.98 19.19
N SER A 257 22.19 2.50 17.97
CA SER A 257 22.18 1.07 17.61
C SER A 257 23.30 0.24 18.23
N ARG A 258 24.28 0.85 18.91
CA ARG A 258 25.40 0.11 19.51
C ARG A 258 25.17 -0.21 21.00
N THR A 259 24.14 0.39 21.61
CA THR A 259 23.84 0.31 23.07
C THR A 259 22.49 -0.39 23.33
N ILE A 260 22.23 -1.46 22.58
CA ILE A 260 20.88 -1.92 22.25
C ILE A 260 20.18 -2.77 23.33
N SER A 261 20.90 -3.46 24.22
CA SER A 261 20.30 -4.51 25.08
C SER A 261 19.22 -3.98 26.05
N ALA A 262 19.43 -2.83 26.70
CA ALA A 262 18.45 -2.26 27.64
C ALA A 262 17.31 -1.46 26.96
N ARG A 263 17.49 -1.07 25.69
CA ARG A 263 16.59 -0.17 24.95
C ARG A 263 15.66 -0.87 23.96
N PHE A 264 15.87 -2.15 23.64
CA PHE A 264 14.86 -2.97 22.96
C PHE A 264 13.55 -3.02 23.75
N VAL A 265 13.62 -3.09 25.08
CA VAL A 265 12.45 -3.00 25.97
C VAL A 265 11.74 -1.66 25.79
N ALA A 266 12.48 -0.55 25.67
CA ALA A 266 11.92 0.77 25.44
C ALA A 266 11.25 0.90 24.04
N LEU A 267 11.85 0.33 22.99
CA LEU A 267 11.27 0.31 21.64
C LEU A 267 9.98 -0.51 21.55
N TYR A 268 9.95 -1.68 22.19
CA TYR A 268 8.71 -2.46 22.35
C TYR A 268 7.67 -1.74 23.22
N GLY A 269 8.13 -0.96 24.21
CA GLY A 269 7.28 -0.05 24.98
C GLY A 269 6.66 1.04 24.10
N PHE A 270 7.45 1.73 23.28
CA PHE A 270 6.94 2.77 22.39
C PHE A 270 5.98 2.24 21.34
N ILE A 271 6.23 1.05 20.75
CA ILE A 271 5.27 0.49 19.79
C ILE A 271 3.99 0.03 20.49
N ALA A 272 4.06 -0.50 21.70
CA ALA A 272 2.86 -0.80 22.48
C ALA A 272 2.06 0.48 22.78
N VAL A 273 2.73 1.57 23.18
CA VAL A 273 2.11 2.89 23.36
C VAL A 273 1.47 3.37 22.07
N ALA A 274 2.13 3.21 20.92
CA ALA A 274 1.56 3.60 19.62
C ALA A 274 0.31 2.80 19.26
N LEU A 275 0.36 1.46 19.36
CA LEU A 275 -0.79 0.61 19.03
C LEU A 275 -1.95 0.79 20.01
N LEU A 276 -1.67 0.99 21.31
CA LEU A 276 -2.70 1.32 22.31
C LEU A 276 -3.26 2.72 22.10
N GLY A 277 -2.44 3.68 21.67
CA GLY A 277 -2.86 5.01 21.26
C GLY A 277 -3.82 4.95 20.06
N LEU A 278 -3.51 4.16 19.03
CA LEU A 278 -4.43 3.91 17.92
C LEU A 278 -5.73 3.25 18.41
N MET A 279 -5.66 2.23 19.26
CA MET A 279 -6.85 1.57 19.80
C MET A 279 -7.74 2.55 20.58
N GLY A 280 -7.13 3.36 21.46
CA GLY A 280 -7.84 4.37 22.25
C GLY A 280 -8.46 5.47 21.40
N ALA A 281 -7.72 5.94 20.38
CA ALA A 281 -8.23 6.90 19.42
C ALA A 281 -9.39 6.32 18.61
N TYR A 282 -9.27 5.09 18.12
CA TYR A 282 -10.35 4.40 17.42
C TYR A 282 -11.61 4.30 18.29
N ALA A 283 -11.47 3.83 19.53
CA ALA A 283 -12.60 3.67 20.44
C ALA A 283 -13.26 5.02 20.79
N ALA A 284 -12.47 6.07 20.96
CA ALA A 284 -12.98 7.41 21.25
C ALA A 284 -13.66 8.05 20.03
N GLY A 285 -13.09 7.88 18.84
CA GLY A 285 -13.55 8.54 17.61
C GLY A 285 -14.69 7.81 16.89
N SER A 286 -14.70 6.48 16.89
CA SER A 286 -15.73 5.68 16.19
C SER A 286 -17.02 5.53 17.00
N CYS A 287 -16.92 5.50 18.33
CA CYS A 287 -18.07 5.30 19.20
C CYS A 287 -18.70 6.63 19.60
N ARG A 288 -20.00 6.80 19.34
CA ARG A 288 -20.76 7.98 19.78
C ARG A 288 -21.47 7.79 21.13
N GLU A 289 -21.63 6.55 21.56
CA GLU A 289 -22.21 6.17 22.86
C GLU A 289 -21.21 5.42 23.74
N THR A 290 -21.41 5.48 25.06
CA THR A 290 -20.55 4.82 26.06
C THR A 290 -20.61 3.31 25.94
N ASP A 291 -21.80 2.76 25.67
CA ASP A 291 -22.02 1.32 25.58
C ASP A 291 -21.26 0.71 24.41
N ASN A 292 -21.22 1.42 23.28
CA ASN A 292 -20.44 1.01 22.11
C ASN A 292 -18.94 1.11 22.39
N THR A 293 -18.48 2.14 23.13
CA THR A 293 -17.09 2.24 23.57
C THR A 293 -16.71 1.06 24.47
N ILE A 294 -17.58 0.69 25.42
CA ILE A 294 -17.37 -0.48 26.29
C ILE A 294 -17.30 -1.76 25.46
N LYS A 295 -18.16 -1.93 24.45
CA LYS A 295 -18.14 -3.10 23.56
C LYS A 295 -16.86 -3.18 22.72
N VAL A 296 -16.38 -2.06 22.16
CA VAL A 296 -15.13 -2.04 21.38
C VAL A 296 -13.91 -2.31 22.29
N LEU A 297 -13.87 -1.72 23.48
CA LEU A 297 -12.81 -1.97 24.45
C LEU A 297 -12.87 -3.39 25.04
N SER A 298 -14.06 -3.93 25.28
CA SER A 298 -14.22 -5.31 25.73
C SER A 298 -13.80 -6.29 24.64
N LEU A 299 -14.06 -5.99 23.37
CA LEU A 299 -13.54 -6.75 22.23
C LEU A 299 -11.99 -6.74 22.22
N ALA A 300 -11.39 -5.59 22.51
CA ALA A 300 -9.93 -5.46 22.63
C ALA A 300 -9.32 -6.31 23.76
N ALA A 301 -10.08 -6.62 24.81
CA ALA A 301 -9.67 -7.56 25.86
C ALA A 301 -10.03 -9.03 25.53
N ALA A 302 -11.21 -9.24 24.95
CA ALA A 302 -11.77 -10.56 24.64
C ALA A 302 -11.02 -11.26 23.51
N VAL A 303 -10.57 -10.54 22.47
CA VAL A 303 -9.84 -11.15 21.35
C VAL A 303 -8.48 -11.72 21.80
N PRO A 304 -7.62 -10.98 22.53
CA PRO A 304 -6.42 -11.56 23.15
C PRO A 304 -6.74 -12.70 24.12
N ALA A 305 -7.78 -12.55 24.95
CA ALA A 305 -8.18 -13.60 25.90
C ALA A 305 -8.63 -14.88 25.17
N CYS A 306 -9.39 -14.77 24.07
CA CYS A 306 -9.77 -15.89 23.22
C CYS A 306 -8.57 -16.55 22.55
N VAL A 307 -7.57 -15.77 22.10
CA VAL A 307 -6.32 -16.32 21.54
C VAL A 307 -5.53 -17.08 22.62
N VAL A 308 -5.43 -16.52 23.83
CA VAL A 308 -4.77 -17.16 24.98
C VAL A 308 -5.54 -18.41 25.42
N LEU A 309 -6.87 -18.35 25.46
CA LEU A 309 -7.75 -19.47 25.76
C LEU A 309 -7.65 -20.57 24.69
N GLN A 310 -7.61 -20.23 23.40
CA GLN A 310 -7.37 -21.20 22.32
C GLN A 310 -6.00 -21.88 22.47
N LEU A 311 -4.98 -21.14 22.90
CA LEU A 311 -3.66 -21.70 23.17
C LEU A 311 -3.64 -22.60 24.40
N ALA A 312 -4.36 -22.22 25.46
CA ALA A 312 -4.51 -23.00 26.69
C ALA A 312 -5.36 -24.26 26.46
N LEU A 313 -6.48 -24.17 25.76
CA LEU A 313 -7.33 -25.31 25.38
C LEU A 313 -6.57 -26.29 24.47
N ASN A 314 -5.78 -25.79 23.52
CA ASN A 314 -4.94 -26.62 22.66
C ASN A 314 -3.74 -27.24 23.40
N TYR A 315 -3.40 -26.73 24.59
CA TYR A 315 -2.34 -27.26 25.46
C TYR A 315 -2.89 -28.26 26.50
N VAL A 316 -4.05 -27.96 27.10
CA VAL A 316 -4.68 -28.72 28.20
C VAL A 316 -5.61 -29.82 27.67
N PHE A 317 -6.31 -29.61 26.55
CA PHE A 317 -7.34 -30.51 26.02
C PHE A 317 -6.98 -31.12 24.66
N TYR A 318 -5.68 -31.36 24.40
CA TYR A 318 -5.22 -31.97 23.14
C TYR A 318 -5.95 -33.30 22.79
N TRP A 319 -6.38 -34.04 23.81
CA TRP A 319 -7.04 -35.34 23.64
C TRP A 319 -8.58 -35.27 23.61
N PRO A 320 -9.30 -34.48 24.44
CA PRO A 320 -10.77 -34.51 24.47
C PRO A 320 -11.47 -33.61 23.44
N ILE A 321 -10.87 -32.48 23.02
CA ILE A 321 -11.47 -31.57 22.03
C ILE A 321 -11.36 -32.10 20.60
N LYS A 322 -10.44 -33.05 20.37
CA LYS A 322 -10.21 -33.67 19.07
C LYS A 322 -11.51 -34.22 18.49
N ASN A 323 -12.26 -35.04 19.22
CA ASN A 323 -13.46 -35.70 18.69
C ASN A 323 -14.64 -34.78 18.33
N MET A 324 -14.80 -33.63 18.99
CA MET A 324 -15.89 -32.69 18.69
C MET A 324 -15.47 -31.65 17.65
N CYS A 325 -14.19 -31.27 17.66
CA CYS A 325 -13.59 -30.43 16.64
C CYS A 325 -13.40 -31.19 15.33
N ASP A 326 -13.34 -32.53 15.31
CA ASP A 326 -13.14 -33.36 14.11
C ASP A 326 -14.30 -33.27 13.11
N ASN A 327 -15.53 -32.93 13.52
CA ASN A 327 -16.65 -32.69 12.60
C ASN A 327 -16.58 -31.30 11.94
N PHE A 328 -16.23 -30.27 12.72
CA PHE A 328 -16.04 -28.91 12.20
C PHE A 328 -14.70 -28.75 11.47
N SER A 329 -13.65 -29.44 11.92
CA SER A 329 -12.34 -29.54 11.28
C SER A 329 -12.29 -30.59 10.18
N GLY A 330 -13.28 -31.48 10.06
CA GLY A 330 -13.51 -32.26 8.85
C GLY A 330 -14.00 -31.34 7.74
N TRP A 331 -14.95 -30.45 8.05
CA TRP A 331 -15.41 -29.40 7.14
C TRP A 331 -14.31 -28.35 6.83
N LEU A 332 -13.56 -27.89 7.84
CA LEU A 332 -12.41 -26.96 7.70
C LEU A 332 -11.14 -27.64 7.15
N GLY A 333 -10.98 -28.94 7.36
CA GLY A 333 -9.86 -29.77 6.85
C GLY A 333 -10.03 -30.10 5.37
N ASN A 334 -11.27 -30.15 4.87
CA ASN A 334 -11.56 -30.16 3.45
C ASN A 334 -11.26 -28.81 2.76
N LEU A 335 -11.15 -27.71 3.54
CA LEU A 335 -10.72 -26.38 3.06
C LEU A 335 -9.19 -26.17 3.16
N ILE A 336 -8.45 -27.02 3.87
CA ILE A 336 -7.01 -26.86 4.13
C ILE A 336 -6.32 -28.23 4.06
N PRO A 337 -5.59 -28.57 2.97
CA PRO A 337 -4.92 -29.86 2.86
C PRO A 337 -3.86 -30.04 3.96
N GLY A 338 -4.02 -31.15 4.67
CA GLY A 338 -3.29 -31.56 5.87
C GLY A 338 -1.76 -31.55 5.75
N GLY A 339 -1.14 -31.73 6.92
CA GLY A 339 0.30 -31.85 7.08
C GLY A 339 0.72 -31.49 8.50
N ALA A 340 0.58 -32.45 9.41
CA ALA A 340 1.53 -32.58 10.51
C ALA A 340 2.94 -32.84 9.92
N SER A 341 3.98 -32.49 10.69
CA SER A 341 5.41 -32.61 10.37
C SER A 341 5.93 -31.86 9.14
N ALA A 342 6.17 -30.56 9.30
CA ALA A 342 7.18 -29.81 8.53
C ALA A 342 7.97 -28.93 9.53
N LEU A 343 8.58 -29.58 10.51
CA LEU A 343 9.32 -28.95 11.60
C LEU A 343 10.81 -28.91 11.24
N ALA A 344 11.12 -28.26 10.12
CA ALA A 344 12.47 -27.81 9.71
C ALA A 344 12.38 -27.11 8.34
N ASP A 345 11.69 -25.97 8.22
CA ASP A 345 11.71 -25.19 6.96
C ASP A 345 12.12 -23.74 7.23
N PRO A 346 13.17 -23.18 6.60
CA PRO A 346 13.56 -21.77 6.67
C PRO A 346 12.49 -20.75 6.21
N ASP A 347 11.30 -21.23 5.81
CA ASP A 347 10.23 -20.50 5.13
C ASP A 347 9.26 -19.70 6.01
N LEU A 348 9.45 -19.70 7.34
CA LEU A 348 8.58 -19.00 8.29
C LEU A 348 8.68 -17.47 8.20
N LYS A 349 9.82 -16.94 7.72
CA LYS A 349 10.15 -15.51 7.70
C LYS A 349 9.27 -14.72 6.73
N ASN A 350 9.18 -15.17 5.48
CA ASN A 350 8.41 -14.49 4.45
C ASN A 350 6.93 -14.41 4.83
N THR A 351 6.38 -15.47 5.42
CA THR A 351 4.98 -15.47 5.90
C THR A 351 4.72 -14.38 6.95
N ARG A 352 5.63 -14.16 7.91
CA ARG A 352 5.43 -13.14 8.96
C ARG A 352 5.32 -11.73 8.40
N PHE A 353 6.20 -11.36 7.47
CA PHE A 353 6.18 -10.04 6.84
C PHE A 353 4.84 -9.80 6.13
N PHE A 354 4.34 -10.75 5.35
CA PHE A 354 3.04 -10.60 4.66
C PHE A 354 1.86 -10.52 5.61
N VAL A 355 1.86 -11.34 6.66
CA VAL A 355 0.80 -11.26 7.65
C VAL A 355 0.80 -9.89 8.32
N MET A 356 1.98 -9.34 8.60
CA MET A 356 2.11 -8.01 9.18
C MET A 356 1.65 -6.90 8.22
N VAL A 357 2.00 -6.97 6.94
CA VAL A 357 1.54 -6.01 5.93
C VAL A 357 0.01 -6.08 5.77
N LEU A 358 -0.57 -7.28 5.66
CA LEU A 358 -2.03 -7.46 5.55
C LEU A 358 -2.75 -6.96 6.80
N ALA A 359 -2.26 -7.30 7.99
CA ALA A 359 -2.88 -6.85 9.23
C ALA A 359 -2.76 -5.32 9.40
N SER A 360 -1.59 -4.74 9.12
CA SER A 360 -1.40 -3.28 9.19
C SER A 360 -2.27 -2.53 8.18
N PHE A 361 -2.47 -3.14 6.99
CA PHE A 361 -3.43 -2.68 6.01
C PHE A 361 -4.86 -2.69 6.57
N ALA A 362 -5.30 -3.82 7.13
CA ALA A 362 -6.65 -3.98 7.65
C ALA A 362 -6.91 -3.01 8.80
N VAL A 363 -5.93 -2.80 9.70
CA VAL A 363 -5.95 -1.72 10.71
C VAL A 363 -6.18 -0.37 10.03
N SER A 364 -5.41 -0.03 8.99
CA SER A 364 -5.50 1.28 8.33
C SER A 364 -6.88 1.57 7.74
N ILE A 365 -7.46 0.61 7.01
CA ILE A 365 -8.75 0.82 6.32
C ILE A 365 -9.94 0.79 7.28
N THR A 366 -9.91 -0.10 8.29
CA THR A 366 -10.97 -0.22 9.28
C THR A 366 -10.97 0.95 10.26
N TYR A 367 -9.78 1.49 10.58
CA TYR A 367 -9.62 2.71 11.36
C TYR A 367 -10.31 3.88 10.68
N GLN A 368 -9.96 4.14 9.41
CA GLN A 368 -10.57 5.24 8.63
C GLN A 368 -12.09 5.06 8.48
N ALA A 369 -12.55 3.86 8.13
CA ALA A 369 -13.98 3.55 8.00
C ALA A 369 -14.75 3.66 9.33
N GLY A 370 -14.08 3.48 10.47
CA GLY A 370 -14.70 3.67 11.78
C GLY A 370 -14.86 5.14 12.17
N LEU A 371 -13.93 6.01 11.75
CA LEU A 371 -14.01 7.45 12.02
C LEU A 371 -14.96 8.19 11.08
N ASP A 372 -15.06 7.71 9.83
CA ASP A 372 -15.94 8.22 8.77
C ASP A 372 -16.90 7.09 8.32
N PRO A 373 -17.98 6.82 9.08
CA PRO A 373 -18.87 5.71 8.81
C PRO A 373 -19.65 5.90 7.51
N PRO A 374 -20.04 4.80 6.83
CA PRO A 374 -20.79 4.86 5.60
C PRO A 374 -22.14 5.55 5.82
N GLY A 375 -22.52 6.44 4.91
CA GLY A 375 -23.67 7.34 5.08
C GLY A 375 -23.32 8.70 5.67
N GLY A 376 -22.13 8.88 6.22
CA GLY A 376 -21.71 10.11 6.87
C GLY A 376 -22.27 10.27 8.28
N LEU A 377 -22.12 11.47 8.82
CA LEU A 377 -22.50 11.86 10.18
C LEU A 377 -23.43 13.07 10.10
N TRP A 378 -24.45 13.09 10.96
CA TRP A 378 -25.40 14.21 11.05
C TRP A 378 -24.69 15.51 11.42
N GLN A 379 -25.16 16.61 10.82
CA GLN A 379 -24.62 17.96 11.02
C GLN A 379 -25.59 18.88 11.79
N ASP A 380 -26.72 18.37 12.27
CA ASP A 380 -27.69 19.12 13.08
C ASP A 380 -28.33 18.21 14.15
N ASP A 381 -29.14 18.83 15.03
CA ASP A 381 -29.92 18.17 16.08
C ASP A 381 -31.43 18.20 15.75
N LEU A 382 -31.78 17.87 14.50
CA LEU A 382 -33.18 17.85 14.03
C LEU A 382 -33.75 16.43 14.04
N ASP A 383 -35.07 16.29 13.88
CA ASP A 383 -35.80 15.03 13.64
C ASP A 383 -35.45 13.82 14.54
N GLY A 384 -34.99 14.08 15.76
CA GLY A 384 -34.61 13.06 16.74
C GLY A 384 -33.21 12.45 16.54
N HIS A 385 -32.45 12.91 15.53
CA HIS A 385 -31.02 12.63 15.42
C HIS A 385 -30.19 13.71 16.13
N LYS A 386 -28.88 13.45 16.23
CA LYS A 386 -27.94 14.29 16.97
C LYS A 386 -26.67 14.54 16.16
N ILE A 387 -26.09 15.72 16.30
CA ILE A 387 -24.84 16.12 15.66
C ILE A 387 -23.76 15.07 15.92
N GLY A 388 -23.06 14.69 14.85
CA GLY A 388 -21.97 13.72 14.90
C GLY A 388 -22.43 12.28 15.16
N HIS A 389 -23.72 11.95 15.13
CA HIS A 389 -24.19 10.57 15.08
C HIS A 389 -24.21 10.03 13.64
N PRO A 390 -23.93 8.72 13.41
CA PRO A 390 -23.92 8.17 12.05
C PRO A 390 -25.30 8.17 11.40
N VAL A 391 -25.40 8.67 10.17
CA VAL A 391 -26.67 8.76 9.44
C VAL A 391 -27.27 7.37 9.18
N LEU A 392 -26.41 6.40 8.83
CA LEU A 392 -26.86 5.02 8.60
C LEU A 392 -27.47 4.40 9.86
N ARG A 393 -27.11 4.88 11.06
CA ARG A 393 -27.67 4.35 12.31
C ARG A 393 -29.15 4.70 12.47
N THR A 394 -29.56 5.89 12.05
CA THR A 394 -30.95 6.35 12.15
C THR A 394 -31.78 5.86 10.97
N THR A 395 -31.20 5.79 9.78
CA THR A 395 -31.91 5.37 8.55
C THR A 395 -32.00 3.85 8.36
N ASP A 396 -30.94 3.09 8.68
CA ASP A 396 -30.94 1.61 8.65
C ASP A 396 -30.11 1.05 9.82
N PRO A 397 -30.70 0.93 11.03
CA PRO A 397 -29.97 0.54 12.23
C PRO A 397 -29.37 -0.87 12.13
N ALA A 398 -30.01 -1.79 11.41
CA ALA A 398 -29.53 -3.15 11.25
C ALA A 398 -28.24 -3.19 10.43
N ARG A 399 -28.20 -2.48 9.29
CA ARG A 399 -26.97 -2.36 8.47
C ARG A 399 -25.85 -1.69 9.21
N TYR A 400 -26.14 -0.60 9.93
CA TYR A 400 -25.13 0.09 10.72
C TYR A 400 -24.52 -0.84 11.79
N GLN A 401 -25.33 -1.61 12.51
CA GLN A 401 -24.82 -2.56 13.50
C GLN A 401 -23.91 -3.62 12.88
N VAL A 402 -24.34 -4.25 11.77
CA VAL A 402 -23.52 -5.26 11.07
C VAL A 402 -22.20 -4.65 10.60
N PHE A 403 -22.24 -3.47 9.99
CA PHE A 403 -21.05 -2.74 9.57
C PHE A 403 -20.12 -2.44 10.75
N PHE A 404 -20.63 -1.77 11.79
CA PHE A 404 -19.84 -1.25 12.90
C PHE A 404 -19.14 -2.36 13.68
N TYR A 405 -19.86 -3.44 14.03
CA TYR A 405 -19.27 -4.56 14.76
C TYR A 405 -18.30 -5.37 13.90
N SER A 406 -18.61 -5.61 12.62
CA SER A 406 -17.70 -6.35 11.74
C SER A 406 -16.42 -5.56 11.46
N ASN A 407 -16.54 -4.24 11.23
CA ASN A 407 -15.40 -3.35 11.03
C ASN A 407 -14.53 -3.25 12.29
N SER A 408 -15.15 -3.07 13.47
CA SER A 408 -14.44 -3.02 14.76
C SER A 408 -13.76 -4.35 15.08
N ALA A 409 -14.40 -5.48 14.78
CA ALA A 409 -13.82 -6.80 14.95
C ALA A 409 -12.62 -7.04 14.04
N ALA A 410 -12.68 -6.63 12.76
CA ALA A 410 -11.55 -6.67 11.86
C ALA A 410 -10.40 -5.77 12.37
N PHE A 411 -10.69 -4.54 12.77
CA PHE A 411 -9.69 -3.63 13.36
C PHE A 411 -8.95 -4.23 14.56
N VAL A 412 -9.71 -4.71 15.56
CA VAL A 412 -9.15 -5.30 16.79
C VAL A 412 -8.39 -6.59 16.48
N THR A 413 -8.97 -7.47 15.66
CA THR A 413 -8.33 -8.73 15.28
C THR A 413 -7.02 -8.46 14.55
N SER A 414 -6.97 -7.47 13.66
CA SER A 414 -5.76 -7.08 12.96
C SER A 414 -4.69 -6.49 13.88
N LEU A 415 -5.05 -5.67 14.87
CA LEU A 415 -4.10 -5.23 15.90
C LEU A 415 -3.58 -6.40 16.73
N VAL A 416 -4.44 -7.36 17.08
CA VAL A 416 -4.02 -8.59 17.78
C VAL A 416 -3.10 -9.42 16.90
N VAL A 417 -3.38 -9.58 15.60
CA VAL A 417 -2.49 -10.27 14.66
C VAL A 417 -1.14 -9.57 14.59
N VAL A 418 -1.11 -8.24 14.51
CA VAL A 418 0.13 -7.43 14.57
C VAL A 418 0.94 -7.71 15.84
N MET A 419 0.28 -7.75 17.01
CA MET A 419 0.95 -8.08 18.27
C MET A 419 1.38 -9.56 18.31
N MET A 420 0.57 -10.45 17.75
CA MET A 420 0.80 -11.89 17.72
C MET A 420 2.03 -12.26 16.89
N VAL A 421 2.20 -11.62 15.74
CA VAL A 421 3.35 -11.83 14.84
C VAL A 421 4.68 -11.46 15.50
N GLN A 422 4.66 -10.58 16.51
CA GLN A 422 5.85 -10.20 17.27
C GLN A 422 6.27 -11.26 18.31
N SER A 423 5.37 -12.18 18.70
CA SER A 423 5.64 -13.20 19.71
C SER A 423 5.97 -14.57 19.09
N LYS A 424 7.14 -15.14 19.45
CA LYS A 424 7.54 -16.49 19.03
C LYS A 424 6.57 -17.59 19.49
N PHE A 425 5.85 -17.38 20.60
CA PHE A 425 4.94 -18.36 21.20
C PHE A 425 3.58 -18.42 20.49
N LEU A 426 3.06 -17.26 20.06
CA LEU A 426 1.72 -17.16 19.48
C LEU A 426 1.67 -17.45 17.97
N LEU A 427 2.84 -17.56 17.32
CA LEU A 427 3.04 -17.81 15.89
C LEU A 427 2.71 -19.25 15.44
N LYS A 428 1.84 -19.99 16.14
CA LYS A 428 1.36 -21.28 15.63
C LYS A 428 0.66 -21.03 14.29
N ARG A 429 1.17 -21.64 13.20
CA ARG A 429 0.72 -21.38 11.82
C ARG A 429 -0.80 -21.48 11.62
N ARG A 430 -1.48 -22.36 12.36
CA ARG A 430 -2.94 -22.55 12.26
C ARG A 430 -3.73 -21.40 12.89
N THR A 431 -3.28 -20.85 14.02
CA THR A 431 -3.97 -19.73 14.70
C THR A 431 -3.81 -18.44 13.91
N LEU A 432 -2.62 -18.19 13.35
CA LEU A 432 -2.35 -17.02 12.52
C LEU A 432 -3.20 -16.99 11.24
N VAL A 433 -3.26 -18.11 10.51
CA VAL A 433 -4.07 -18.20 9.28
C VAL A 433 -5.55 -18.08 9.59
N ALA A 434 -6.04 -18.71 10.67
CA ALA A 434 -7.44 -18.58 11.09
C ALA A 434 -7.80 -17.13 11.45
N ALA A 435 -6.94 -16.42 12.18
CA ALA A 435 -7.15 -15.01 12.51
C ALA A 435 -7.18 -14.10 11.27
N MET A 436 -6.31 -14.35 10.28
CA MET A 436 -6.32 -13.59 9.02
C MET A 436 -7.57 -13.86 8.17
N VAL A 437 -8.06 -15.10 8.13
CA VAL A 437 -9.30 -15.42 7.40
C VAL A 437 -10.49 -14.78 8.08
N LEU A 438 -10.54 -14.81 9.41
CA LEU A 438 -11.57 -14.14 10.20
C LEU A 438 -11.57 -12.62 9.93
N ASP A 439 -10.40 -12.01 9.88
CA ASP A 439 -10.23 -10.59 9.55
C ASP A 439 -10.77 -10.25 8.15
N LEU A 440 -10.39 -11.05 7.15
CA LEU A 440 -10.86 -10.84 5.77
C LEU A 440 -12.38 -11.04 5.63
N ILE A 441 -12.97 -12.02 6.33
CA ILE A 441 -14.42 -12.20 6.38
C ILE A 441 -15.08 -10.98 7.05
N GLY A 442 -14.51 -10.48 8.15
CA GLY A 442 -14.98 -9.26 8.82
C GLY A 442 -14.97 -8.05 7.88
N LEU A 443 -13.91 -7.87 7.08
CA LEU A 443 -13.82 -6.85 6.04
C LEU A 443 -14.89 -7.01 4.96
N VAL A 444 -15.13 -8.23 4.46
CA VAL A 444 -16.14 -8.49 3.43
C VAL A 444 -17.55 -8.21 3.95
N ILE A 445 -17.87 -8.61 5.18
CA ILE A 445 -19.17 -8.34 5.81
C ILE A 445 -19.36 -6.85 6.04
N ALA A 446 -18.34 -6.16 6.57
CA ALA A 446 -18.37 -4.71 6.75
C ALA A 446 -18.57 -3.98 5.41
N TYR A 447 -17.83 -4.38 4.37
CA TYR A 447 -17.99 -3.81 3.03
C TYR A 447 -19.41 -4.01 2.50
N ALA A 448 -19.97 -5.23 2.60
CA ALA A 448 -21.31 -5.54 2.12
C ALA A 448 -22.38 -4.71 2.85
N ALA A 449 -22.28 -4.60 4.17
CA ALA A 449 -23.23 -3.83 4.97
C ALA A 449 -23.12 -2.31 4.74
N GLY A 450 -21.90 -1.78 4.63
CA GLY A 450 -21.66 -0.34 4.53
C GLY A 450 -21.86 0.26 3.12
N SER A 451 -21.49 -0.49 2.07
CA SER A 451 -21.55 -0.01 0.67
C SER A 451 -22.94 -0.11 0.04
N THR A 452 -23.85 -0.92 0.61
CA THR A 452 -25.17 -1.19 0.04
C THR A 452 -26.25 -0.37 0.72
N ARG A 453 -27.25 0.06 -0.05
CA ARG A 453 -28.45 0.75 0.47
C ARG A 453 -29.73 0.01 0.16
N ASP A 454 -29.74 -0.74 -0.95
CA ASP A 454 -30.91 -1.49 -1.41
C ASP A 454 -30.64 -3.00 -1.44
N THR A 455 -31.71 -3.78 -1.43
CA THR A 455 -31.68 -5.25 -1.49
C THR A 455 -30.94 -5.77 -2.73
N SER A 456 -31.15 -5.16 -3.90
CA SER A 456 -30.49 -5.55 -5.15
C SER A 456 -28.97 -5.43 -5.08
N THR A 457 -28.47 -4.30 -4.56
CA THR A 457 -27.03 -4.06 -4.36
C THR A 457 -26.44 -5.02 -3.32
N SER A 458 -27.20 -5.34 -2.27
CA SER A 458 -26.81 -6.33 -1.26
C SER A 458 -26.71 -7.74 -1.83
N ILE A 459 -27.71 -8.16 -2.61
CA ILE A 459 -27.72 -9.47 -3.27
C ILE A 459 -26.52 -9.58 -4.21
N TYR A 460 -26.22 -8.54 -4.98
CA TYR A 460 -25.06 -8.53 -5.87
C TYR A 460 -23.75 -8.74 -5.10
N VAL A 461 -23.49 -7.93 -4.06
CA VAL A 461 -22.22 -8.02 -3.33
C VAL A 461 -22.06 -9.39 -2.66
N VAL A 462 -23.13 -9.91 -2.05
CA VAL A 462 -23.12 -11.25 -1.45
C VAL A 462 -22.94 -12.34 -2.49
N ALA A 463 -23.63 -12.25 -3.64
CA ALA A 463 -23.50 -13.23 -4.72
C ALA A 463 -22.09 -13.27 -5.31
N VAL A 464 -21.47 -12.10 -5.55
CA VAL A 464 -20.07 -12.02 -6.00
C VAL A 464 -19.13 -12.56 -4.94
N ALA A 465 -19.34 -12.24 -3.65
CA ALA A 465 -18.55 -12.81 -2.55
C ALA A 465 -18.62 -14.35 -2.54
N CYS A 466 -19.84 -14.90 -2.58
CA CYS A 466 -20.05 -16.34 -2.59
C CYS A 466 -19.45 -17.00 -3.83
N LEU A 467 -19.61 -16.41 -5.01
CA LEU A 467 -19.04 -16.92 -6.26
C LEU A 467 -17.52 -16.94 -6.19
N VAL A 468 -16.91 -15.84 -5.77
CA VAL A 468 -15.44 -15.69 -5.73
C VAL A 468 -14.83 -16.59 -4.64
N LEU A 469 -15.43 -16.63 -3.46
CA LEU A 469 -14.97 -17.51 -2.38
C LEU A 469 -15.18 -18.99 -2.73
N SER A 470 -16.34 -19.38 -3.28
CA SER A 470 -16.56 -20.76 -3.74
C SER A 470 -15.61 -21.15 -4.87
N TYR A 471 -15.32 -20.26 -5.81
CA TYR A 471 -14.31 -20.46 -6.84
C TYR A 471 -12.93 -20.72 -6.25
N VAL A 472 -12.51 -19.92 -5.27
CA VAL A 472 -11.25 -20.16 -4.54
C VAL A 472 -11.28 -21.53 -3.87
N VAL A 473 -12.36 -21.88 -3.16
CA VAL A 473 -12.53 -23.18 -2.48
C VAL A 473 -12.49 -24.37 -3.44
N VAL A 474 -13.18 -24.31 -4.57
CA VAL A 474 -13.18 -25.35 -5.59
C VAL A 474 -11.77 -25.54 -6.16
N HIS A 475 -11.05 -24.45 -6.41
CA HIS A 475 -9.66 -24.52 -6.87
C HIS A 475 -8.69 -25.05 -5.81
N ILE A 476 -8.94 -24.77 -4.52
CA ILE A 476 -8.20 -25.37 -3.41
C ILE A 476 -8.40 -26.90 -3.41
N ALA A 477 -9.64 -27.36 -3.53
CA ALA A 477 -9.99 -28.78 -3.52
C ALA A 477 -9.40 -29.54 -4.71
N LEU A 478 -9.59 -29.04 -5.94
CA LEU A 478 -9.11 -29.69 -7.16
C LEU A 478 -7.57 -29.66 -7.32
N GLY A 479 -6.90 -28.70 -6.69
CA GLY A 479 -5.44 -28.59 -6.70
C GLY A 479 -4.72 -29.58 -5.79
N GLY A 480 -5.39 -30.06 -4.74
CA GLY A 480 -4.81 -30.97 -3.74
C GLY A 480 -4.72 -32.44 -4.19
N GLU A 481 -5.55 -32.86 -5.14
CA GLU A 481 -5.67 -34.28 -5.51
C GLU A 481 -4.57 -34.78 -6.45
N LYS A 482 -3.86 -33.87 -7.14
CA LYS A 482 -2.81 -34.24 -8.10
C LYS A 482 -1.44 -34.55 -7.47
N GLU A 483 -1.21 -34.27 -6.19
CA GLU A 483 0.05 -34.62 -5.52
C GLU A 483 0.09 -36.07 -4.99
N ASN A 484 -1.07 -36.75 -4.88
CA ASN A 484 -1.15 -38.10 -4.30
C ASN A 484 -1.13 -39.24 -5.32
N ILE A 485 -1.17 -38.96 -6.63
CA ILE A 485 -1.32 -40.01 -7.68
C ILE A 485 0.00 -40.36 -8.38
N VAL A 486 1.11 -39.64 -8.13
CA VAL A 486 2.43 -39.95 -8.74
C VAL A 486 3.42 -40.48 -7.70
N ALA A 487 3.06 -41.58 -7.05
CA ALA A 487 3.99 -42.44 -6.34
C ALA A 487 3.68 -43.89 -6.72
N GLU A 488 4.10 -44.29 -7.93
CA GLU A 488 4.08 -45.69 -8.32
C GLU A 488 5.20 -46.43 -7.54
N PRO A 489 4.92 -47.55 -6.88
CA PRO A 489 5.92 -48.27 -6.10
C PRO A 489 6.86 -49.05 -7.03
N ALA A 490 8.17 -48.86 -6.85
CA ALA A 490 9.19 -49.66 -7.52
C ALA A 490 9.03 -51.16 -7.15
N PRO A 491 9.25 -52.10 -8.09
CA PRO A 491 9.12 -53.52 -7.81
C PRO A 491 10.22 -54.01 -6.87
N ALA A 492 9.83 -54.86 -5.92
CA ALA A 492 10.71 -55.43 -4.90
C ALA A 492 11.74 -56.41 -5.50
N PRO A 493 12.94 -56.54 -4.92
CA PRO A 493 13.97 -57.46 -5.38
C PRO A 493 13.59 -58.91 -5.03
N ALA A 494 13.56 -59.78 -6.04
CA ALA A 494 13.43 -61.22 -5.83
C ALA A 494 14.75 -61.81 -5.33
N SER A 495 14.69 -62.57 -4.24
CA SER A 495 15.79 -63.38 -3.72
C SER A 495 15.52 -64.86 -3.93
N SER A 496 16.39 -65.55 -4.68
CA SER A 496 16.74 -66.96 -4.49
C SER A 496 17.92 -67.31 -5.43
N THR A 497 19.10 -67.60 -4.90
CA THR A 497 19.61 -68.94 -4.54
C THR A 497 20.31 -69.67 -5.71
N SER A 498 21.64 -69.59 -5.65
CA SER A 498 22.64 -70.67 -5.84
C SER A 498 23.01 -71.26 -7.22
N VAL A 499 24.35 -71.39 -7.35
CA VAL A 499 25.18 -72.48 -7.93
C VAL A 499 25.96 -72.16 -9.21
N ALA A 500 27.30 -72.27 -9.04
CA ALA A 500 28.43 -72.56 -9.93
C ALA A 500 28.23 -72.51 -11.46
N THR A 501 29.21 -72.02 -12.25
CA THR A 501 30.42 -72.79 -12.65
C THR A 501 31.44 -71.90 -13.42
N PHE A 502 32.73 -72.23 -13.28
CA PHE A 502 33.95 -71.94 -14.09
C PHE A 502 33.74 -71.34 -15.50
N SER A 503 34.57 -70.45 -16.08
CA SER A 503 36.05 -70.51 -16.34
C SER A 503 36.64 -69.19 -16.92
N THR A 504 37.97 -69.18 -17.11
CA THR A 504 39.05 -68.17 -17.38
C THR A 504 39.04 -67.30 -18.69
N PRO A 505 39.97 -66.29 -18.83
CA PRO A 505 39.95 -65.10 -19.77
C PRO A 505 40.82 -65.30 -21.05
N PRO A 506 41.31 -64.30 -21.88
CA PRO A 506 41.21 -62.81 -21.93
C PRO A 506 41.02 -62.15 -23.35
N ALA A 507 40.87 -60.79 -23.44
CA ALA A 507 41.51 -59.86 -24.43
C ALA A 507 40.84 -58.44 -24.57
N SER A 508 41.54 -57.41 -24.05
CA SER A 508 41.81 -56.02 -24.56
C SER A 508 40.70 -55.08 -25.17
N PRO A 509 40.96 -53.76 -25.42
CA PRO A 509 40.52 -52.66 -24.52
C PRO A 509 39.75 -51.50 -25.23
N VAL A 510 38.74 -50.88 -24.61
CA VAL A 510 38.28 -49.54 -25.05
C VAL A 510 37.79 -48.69 -23.87
N SER A 511 38.20 -47.42 -23.92
CA SER A 511 37.98 -46.28 -23.05
C SER A 511 36.53 -46.02 -22.62
N THR A 512 36.34 -45.59 -21.37
CA THR A 512 35.17 -44.77 -21.01
C THR A 512 35.51 -43.76 -19.92
N THR A 513 35.34 -42.51 -20.28
CA THR A 513 35.50 -41.29 -19.49
C THR A 513 34.49 -41.24 -18.35
N SER A 514 34.97 -40.96 -17.15
CA SER A 514 34.16 -40.71 -15.95
C SER A 514 33.48 -39.35 -16.05
N SER A 515 32.16 -39.30 -16.20
CA SER A 515 31.36 -38.08 -16.03
C SER A 515 30.79 -38.03 -14.62
N VAL A 516 31.42 -37.21 -13.77
CA VAL A 516 30.85 -36.80 -12.48
C VAL A 516 29.64 -35.91 -12.75
N VAL A 517 28.45 -36.43 -12.49
CA VAL A 517 27.18 -35.67 -12.54
C VAL A 517 27.04 -34.87 -11.26
N VAL A 518 27.26 -33.56 -11.34
CA VAL A 518 26.86 -32.60 -10.28
C VAL A 518 25.41 -32.18 -10.55
N LEU A 519 24.46 -32.84 -9.89
CA LEU A 519 23.04 -32.44 -9.82
C LEU A 519 22.75 -31.88 -8.42
N GLY A 520 22.44 -30.58 -8.31
CA GLY A 520 22.05 -30.01 -7.01
C GLY A 520 21.84 -28.49 -6.89
N GLY A 521 22.01 -27.70 -7.96
CA GLY A 521 21.95 -26.23 -7.87
C GLY A 521 20.65 -25.55 -8.30
N GLY A 522 19.84 -26.18 -9.18
CA GLY A 522 18.73 -25.50 -9.87
C GLY A 522 17.45 -25.27 -9.03
N GLY A 523 17.12 -26.19 -8.13
CA GLY A 523 15.83 -26.18 -7.41
C GLY A 523 15.69 -25.08 -6.35
N ARG A 524 16.81 -24.59 -5.79
CA ARG A 524 16.80 -23.57 -4.73
C ARG A 524 16.54 -22.16 -5.28
N ARG A 525 17.14 -21.84 -6.43
CA ARG A 525 17.03 -20.53 -7.10
C ARG A 525 15.65 -20.27 -7.69
N SER A 526 14.98 -21.30 -8.21
CA SER A 526 13.60 -21.20 -8.73
C SER A 526 12.56 -20.96 -7.62
N LYS A 527 12.74 -21.57 -6.43
CA LYS A 527 11.86 -21.35 -5.27
C LYS A 527 11.94 -19.91 -4.74
N GLU A 528 13.14 -19.36 -4.62
CA GLU A 528 13.35 -17.97 -4.17
C GLU A 528 12.70 -16.96 -5.12
N GLN A 529 12.80 -17.17 -6.44
CA GLN A 529 12.16 -16.28 -7.41
C GLN A 529 10.63 -16.34 -7.37
N LEU A 530 10.04 -17.52 -7.16
CA LEU A 530 8.58 -17.66 -7.03
C LEU A 530 8.04 -16.94 -5.79
N ASP A 531 8.83 -16.87 -4.73
CA ASP A 531 8.47 -16.18 -3.50
C ASP A 531 8.45 -14.66 -3.68
N VAL A 532 9.45 -14.07 -4.33
CA VAL A 532 9.49 -12.62 -4.64
C VAL A 532 8.25 -12.20 -5.44
N LYS A 533 7.88 -12.98 -6.46
CA LYS A 533 6.69 -12.75 -7.28
C LYS A 533 5.41 -12.75 -6.46
N ARG A 534 5.30 -13.67 -5.51
CA ARG A 534 4.16 -13.76 -4.59
C ARG A 534 4.03 -12.51 -3.73
N GLN A 535 5.15 -11.94 -3.27
CA GLN A 535 5.18 -10.73 -2.42
C GLN A 535 4.57 -9.54 -3.15
N VAL A 536 5.08 -9.32 -4.36
CA VAL A 536 4.68 -8.27 -5.28
C VAL A 536 3.18 -8.33 -5.58
N LEU A 537 2.69 -9.51 -5.98
CA LEU A 537 1.28 -9.72 -6.29
C LEU A 537 0.39 -9.49 -5.08
N LEU A 538 0.83 -9.91 -3.90
CA LEU A 538 0.07 -9.76 -2.68
C LEU A 538 -0.02 -8.28 -2.29
N LEU A 539 1.07 -7.52 -2.45
CA LEU A 539 1.06 -6.08 -2.18
C LEU A 539 0.09 -5.33 -3.09
N ILE A 540 0.07 -5.66 -4.39
CA ILE A 540 -0.89 -5.08 -5.35
C ILE A 540 -2.33 -5.42 -4.95
N ALA A 541 -2.59 -6.68 -4.58
CA ALA A 541 -3.91 -7.14 -4.16
C ALA A 541 -4.38 -6.43 -2.89
N ILE A 542 -3.50 -6.31 -1.89
CA ILE A 542 -3.76 -5.58 -0.65
C ILE A 542 -4.10 -4.13 -0.97
N LEU A 543 -3.31 -3.44 -1.79
CA LEU A 543 -3.58 -2.05 -2.15
C LEU A 543 -4.93 -1.91 -2.88
N ALA A 544 -5.19 -2.73 -3.90
CA ALA A 544 -6.45 -2.67 -4.65
C ALA A 544 -7.66 -2.91 -3.74
N ALA A 545 -7.55 -3.83 -2.77
CA ALA A 545 -8.57 -4.03 -1.74
C ALA A 545 -8.76 -2.78 -0.86
N ALA A 546 -7.70 -2.04 -0.50
CA ALA A 546 -7.83 -0.80 0.29
C ALA A 546 -8.63 0.25 -0.45
N LEU A 547 -8.20 0.51 -1.69
CA LEU A 547 -8.75 1.58 -2.52
C LEU A 547 -10.24 1.35 -2.76
N THR A 548 -10.59 0.11 -3.08
CA THR A 548 -11.98 -0.27 -3.36
C THR A 548 -12.83 -0.36 -2.10
N TYR A 549 -12.27 -0.80 -0.97
CA TYR A 549 -12.96 -0.78 0.33
C TYR A 549 -13.34 0.65 0.73
N GLN A 550 -12.37 1.57 0.73
CA GLN A 550 -12.62 2.98 1.07
C GLN A 550 -13.60 3.64 0.10
N ALA A 551 -13.40 3.47 -1.20
CA ALA A 551 -14.25 4.06 -2.23
C ALA A 551 -15.69 3.50 -2.21
N GLY A 552 -15.87 2.23 -1.82
CA GLY A 552 -17.20 1.62 -1.70
C GLY A 552 -17.97 2.11 -0.46
N LEU A 553 -17.27 2.34 0.65
CA LEU A 553 -17.89 2.90 1.87
C LEU A 553 -18.15 4.40 1.78
N THR A 554 -17.43 5.11 0.91
CA THR A 554 -17.55 6.55 0.71
C THR A 554 -17.60 6.87 -0.79
N PRO A 555 -18.75 6.65 -1.42
CA PRO A 555 -18.89 6.77 -2.85
C PRO A 555 -18.62 8.21 -3.32
N PRO A 556 -18.13 8.37 -4.56
CA PRO A 556 -17.78 9.67 -5.11
C PRO A 556 -19.00 10.59 -5.11
N GLY A 557 -18.84 11.79 -4.54
CA GLY A 557 -19.91 12.78 -4.42
C GLY A 557 -20.54 12.85 -3.02
N GLY A 558 -20.25 11.89 -2.14
CA GLY A 558 -20.73 11.91 -0.77
C GLY A 558 -22.18 11.42 -0.62
N PHE A 559 -22.80 11.79 0.49
CA PHE A 559 -24.14 11.36 0.89
C PHE A 559 -25.03 12.56 1.14
N TRP A 560 -26.33 12.39 0.91
CA TRP A 560 -27.34 13.36 1.31
C TRP A 560 -27.37 13.50 2.83
N GLN A 561 -27.52 14.74 3.30
CA GLN A 561 -27.59 15.06 4.72
C GLN A 561 -29.02 15.23 5.22
N GLU A 562 -30.01 15.38 4.33
CA GLU A 562 -31.41 15.60 4.70
C GLU A 562 -32.35 14.76 3.82
N ASP A 563 -33.54 14.48 4.35
CA ASP A 563 -34.62 13.84 3.61
C ASP A 563 -35.43 14.91 2.84
N ASN A 564 -35.72 14.65 1.57
CA ASN A 564 -36.60 15.50 0.77
C ASN A 564 -37.48 14.62 -0.12
N ASP A 565 -38.74 14.47 0.28
CA ASP A 565 -39.73 13.61 -0.38
C ASP A 565 -40.09 14.08 -1.80
N GLU A 566 -40.02 15.39 -2.08
CA GLU A 566 -40.36 15.95 -3.40
C GLU A 566 -39.30 15.61 -4.46
N LEU A 567 -38.03 15.62 -4.07
CA LEU A 567 -36.89 15.29 -4.94
C LEU A 567 -36.46 13.82 -4.81
N GLY A 568 -37.06 13.06 -3.89
CA GLY A 568 -36.69 11.68 -3.58
C GLY A 568 -35.31 11.55 -2.94
N HIS A 569 -34.85 12.57 -2.23
CA HIS A 569 -33.59 12.56 -1.50
C HIS A 569 -33.81 11.85 -0.17
N ARG A 570 -32.88 10.95 0.17
CA ARG A 570 -32.87 10.31 1.48
C ARG A 570 -31.51 10.44 2.13
N ALA A 571 -31.49 10.85 3.38
CA ALA A 571 -30.29 11.00 4.17
C ALA A 571 -29.47 9.70 4.17
N GLY A 572 -28.16 9.84 3.99
CA GLY A 572 -27.25 8.71 3.89
C GLY A 572 -27.28 7.99 2.53
N TYR A 573 -28.17 8.31 1.59
CA TYR A 573 -28.06 7.77 0.23
C TYR A 573 -26.95 8.50 -0.56
N PRO A 574 -26.18 7.79 -1.42
CA PRO A 574 -25.14 8.42 -2.22
C PRO A 574 -25.69 9.47 -3.18
N ILE A 575 -25.14 10.69 -3.16
CA ILE A 575 -25.62 11.79 -4.03
C ILE A 575 -25.48 11.43 -5.51
N LEU A 576 -24.40 10.72 -5.88
CA LEU A 576 -24.19 10.26 -7.25
C LEU A 576 -25.27 9.28 -7.73
N LEU A 577 -25.91 8.52 -6.84
CA LEU A 577 -26.99 7.60 -7.20
C LEU A 577 -28.22 8.38 -7.68
N ASN A 578 -28.61 9.45 -6.98
CA ASN A 578 -29.74 10.29 -7.33
C ASN A 578 -29.47 11.09 -8.62
N ASN A 579 -28.35 11.84 -8.65
CA ASN A 579 -28.06 12.77 -9.75
C ASN A 579 -27.57 12.06 -11.02
N TYR A 580 -26.85 10.94 -10.89
CA TYR A 580 -26.24 10.21 -12.01
C TYR A 580 -26.35 8.68 -11.85
N PRO A 581 -27.55 8.09 -11.84
CA PRO A 581 -27.79 6.69 -11.45
C PRO A 581 -27.02 5.68 -12.29
N ARG A 582 -26.90 5.92 -13.62
CA ARG A 582 -26.13 5.04 -14.51
C ARG A 582 -24.64 5.02 -14.17
N ARG A 583 -24.07 6.18 -13.81
CA ARG A 583 -22.66 6.31 -13.42
C ARG A 583 -22.42 5.66 -12.07
N TYR A 584 -23.29 5.92 -11.10
CA TYR A 584 -23.20 5.29 -9.79
C TYR A 584 -23.26 3.76 -9.90
N LYS A 585 -24.22 3.20 -10.66
CA LYS A 585 -24.32 1.75 -10.85
C LYS A 585 -23.05 1.17 -11.49
N ALA A 586 -22.50 1.83 -12.51
CA ALA A 586 -21.24 1.40 -13.13
C ALA A 586 -20.08 1.45 -12.13
N PHE A 587 -19.94 2.55 -11.37
CA PHE A 587 -18.95 2.69 -10.31
C PHE A 587 -19.08 1.58 -9.26
N PHE A 588 -20.28 1.40 -8.70
CA PHE A 588 -20.55 0.46 -7.62
C PHE A 588 -20.23 -0.98 -8.01
N TYR A 589 -20.74 -1.46 -9.15
CA TYR A 589 -20.51 -2.83 -9.59
C TYR A 589 -19.04 -3.09 -9.94
N CYS A 590 -18.39 -2.18 -10.65
CA CYS A 590 -16.97 -2.29 -10.95
C CYS A 590 -16.10 -2.24 -9.68
N ASN A 591 -16.41 -1.34 -8.74
CA ASN A 591 -15.67 -1.22 -7.49
C ASN A 591 -15.80 -2.49 -6.62
N ALA A 592 -17.04 -3.01 -6.47
CA ALA A 592 -17.29 -4.23 -5.71
C ALA A 592 -16.64 -5.46 -6.36
N ALA A 593 -16.67 -5.59 -7.69
CA ALA A 593 -15.97 -6.66 -8.40
C ALA A 593 -14.45 -6.58 -8.21
N SER A 594 -13.87 -5.39 -8.23
CA SER A 594 -12.44 -5.17 -7.99
C SER A 594 -12.04 -5.49 -6.54
N PHE A 595 -12.86 -5.11 -5.56
CA PHE A 595 -12.67 -5.47 -4.15
C PHE A 595 -12.68 -7.00 -3.96
N MET A 596 -13.71 -7.68 -4.48
CA MET A 596 -13.85 -9.13 -4.34
C MET A 596 -12.74 -9.90 -5.05
N ALA A 597 -12.34 -9.47 -6.25
CA ALA A 597 -11.18 -10.02 -6.94
C ALA A 597 -9.92 -9.86 -6.08
N SER A 598 -9.68 -8.68 -5.52
CA SER A 598 -8.51 -8.43 -4.66
C SER A 598 -8.50 -9.31 -3.41
N VAL A 599 -9.65 -9.51 -2.76
CA VAL A 599 -9.84 -10.43 -1.62
C VAL A 599 -9.52 -11.88 -2.01
N ALA A 600 -10.01 -12.37 -3.15
CA ALA A 600 -9.66 -13.71 -3.66
C ALA A 600 -8.16 -13.85 -3.93
N LEU A 601 -7.57 -12.83 -4.55
CA LEU A 601 -6.14 -12.80 -4.85
C LEU A 601 -5.31 -12.87 -3.56
N ILE A 602 -5.71 -12.14 -2.51
CA ILE A 602 -5.10 -12.22 -1.17
C ILE A 602 -5.19 -13.65 -0.62
N LEU A 603 -6.38 -14.28 -0.64
CA LEU A 603 -6.56 -15.66 -0.14
C LEU A 603 -5.68 -16.67 -0.88
N LEU A 604 -5.59 -16.57 -2.21
CA LEU A 604 -4.77 -17.44 -3.03
C LEU A 604 -3.27 -17.24 -2.79
N LEU A 605 -2.83 -16.00 -2.52
CA LEU A 605 -1.42 -15.63 -2.36
C LEU A 605 -0.89 -15.81 -0.93
N VAL A 606 -1.73 -15.67 0.09
CA VAL A 606 -1.33 -15.86 1.50
C VAL A 606 -0.93 -17.31 1.78
N ASN A 607 -1.59 -18.28 1.15
CA ASN A 607 -1.24 -19.69 1.32
C ASN A 607 -0.31 -20.19 0.21
N ARG A 608 0.95 -20.47 0.56
CA ARG A 608 1.97 -21.07 -0.32
C ARG A 608 1.50 -22.34 -1.04
N LYS A 609 0.66 -23.16 -0.39
CA LYS A 609 0.10 -24.38 -1.00
C LYS A 609 -0.97 -24.08 -2.05
N LEU A 610 -1.62 -22.92 -2.02
CA LEU A 610 -2.69 -22.52 -2.95
C LEU A 610 -2.18 -21.70 -4.14
N TYR A 611 -1.10 -20.95 -3.94
CA TYR A 611 -0.46 -20.18 -5.00
C TYR A 611 0.02 -21.07 -6.17
N ARG A 612 0.68 -22.21 -5.87
CA ARG A 612 1.20 -23.13 -6.90
C ARG A 612 0.08 -23.71 -7.79
N PRO A 613 -1.01 -24.28 -7.24
CA PRO A 613 -2.19 -24.65 -8.02
C PRO A 613 -2.87 -23.45 -8.71
N GLY A 614 -3.00 -22.31 -8.03
CA GLY A 614 -3.68 -21.12 -8.55
C GLY A 614 -3.02 -20.53 -9.81
N ILE A 615 -1.70 -20.64 -9.93
CA ILE A 615 -0.96 -20.34 -11.16
C ILE A 615 -1.29 -21.36 -12.27
N ARG A 616 -1.26 -22.65 -11.94
CA ARG A 616 -1.48 -23.72 -12.92
C ARG A 616 -2.89 -23.71 -13.50
N CYS A 617 -3.86 -23.18 -12.75
CA CYS A 617 -5.28 -23.12 -13.13
C CYS A 617 -5.72 -21.77 -13.73
N TYR A 618 -4.82 -20.85 -14.08
CA TYR A 618 -5.14 -19.50 -14.60
C TYR A 618 -5.99 -18.58 -13.69
N ALA A 619 -6.46 -19.07 -12.53
CA ALA A 619 -7.31 -18.37 -11.58
C ALA A 619 -6.74 -17.02 -11.14
N LEU A 620 -5.45 -17.01 -10.80
CA LEU A 620 -4.74 -15.80 -10.38
C LEU A 620 -4.76 -14.73 -11.48
N HIS A 621 -4.65 -15.14 -12.74
CA HIS A 621 -4.58 -14.24 -13.90
C HIS A 621 -5.95 -13.67 -14.25
N MET A 622 -6.99 -14.51 -14.23
CA MET A 622 -8.37 -14.04 -14.39
C MET A 622 -8.74 -13.04 -13.30
N CYS A 623 -8.37 -13.33 -12.06
CA CYS A 623 -8.61 -12.46 -10.92
C CYS A 623 -7.89 -11.10 -11.06
N MET A 624 -6.62 -11.10 -11.46
CA MET A 624 -5.87 -9.86 -11.75
C MET A 624 -6.47 -9.06 -12.91
N ALA A 625 -6.81 -9.72 -14.02
CA ALA A 625 -7.39 -9.05 -15.19
C ALA A 625 -8.74 -8.41 -14.85
N VAL A 626 -9.66 -9.20 -14.25
CA VAL A 626 -10.96 -8.70 -13.80
C VAL A 626 -10.78 -7.58 -12.79
N GLY A 627 -9.89 -7.74 -11.81
CA GLY A 627 -9.62 -6.72 -10.79
C GLY A 627 -9.13 -5.39 -11.37
N MET A 628 -8.22 -5.43 -12.34
CA MET A 628 -7.66 -4.23 -12.99
C MET A 628 -8.67 -3.52 -13.89
N PHE A 629 -9.38 -4.26 -14.76
CA PHE A 629 -10.42 -3.66 -15.61
C PHE A 629 -11.57 -3.08 -14.78
N ALA A 630 -11.96 -3.78 -13.71
CA ALA A 630 -12.96 -3.30 -12.79
C ALA A 630 -12.49 -2.05 -12.01
N LEU A 631 -11.22 -1.98 -11.60
CA LEU A 631 -10.66 -0.78 -10.95
C LEU A 631 -10.66 0.44 -11.90
N MET A 632 -10.24 0.26 -13.16
CA MET A 632 -10.26 1.31 -14.18
C MET A 632 -11.68 1.77 -14.51
N GLY A 633 -12.62 0.84 -14.61
CA GLY A 633 -14.05 1.13 -14.83
C GLY A 633 -14.65 1.94 -13.68
N ALA A 634 -14.35 1.55 -12.43
CA ALA A 634 -14.76 2.29 -11.25
C ALA A 634 -14.16 3.71 -11.27
N TYR A 635 -12.86 3.85 -11.53
CA TYR A 635 -12.22 5.16 -11.62
C TYR A 635 -12.89 6.06 -12.67
N ALA A 636 -13.14 5.55 -13.88
CA ALA A 636 -13.76 6.33 -14.95
C ALA A 636 -15.18 6.79 -14.62
N ALA A 637 -15.98 5.91 -14.03
CA ALA A 637 -17.36 6.20 -13.63
C ALA A 637 -17.44 7.17 -12.44
N GLY A 638 -16.50 7.06 -11.48
CA GLY A 638 -16.53 7.83 -10.24
C GLY A 638 -15.82 9.18 -10.29
N SER A 639 -14.74 9.32 -11.09
CA SER A 639 -13.93 10.55 -11.11
C SER A 639 -14.52 11.68 -11.95
N SER A 640 -15.39 11.36 -12.91
CA SER A 640 -15.91 12.32 -13.87
C SER A 640 -17.44 12.37 -13.88
N ARG A 641 -17.99 13.59 -13.79
CA ARG A 641 -19.44 13.84 -13.83
C ARG A 641 -19.88 14.52 -15.12
N HIS A 642 -19.04 15.41 -15.65
CA HIS A 642 -19.31 16.13 -16.89
C HIS A 642 -18.90 15.32 -18.12
N LEU A 643 -19.60 15.56 -19.23
CA LEU A 643 -19.45 14.82 -20.48
C LEU A 643 -18.04 14.96 -21.07
N LYS A 644 -17.47 16.18 -21.15
CA LYS A 644 -16.12 16.41 -21.70
C LYS A 644 -15.03 15.66 -20.93
N THR A 645 -15.04 15.80 -19.61
CA THR A 645 -14.09 15.12 -18.72
C THR A 645 -14.28 13.61 -18.74
N SER A 646 -15.53 13.15 -18.86
CA SER A 646 -15.83 11.73 -18.94
C SER A 646 -15.38 11.09 -20.25
N ILE A 647 -15.55 11.78 -21.38
CA ILE A 647 -15.02 11.31 -22.67
C ILE A 647 -13.51 11.14 -22.58
N TYR A 648 -12.81 12.13 -22.02
CA TYR A 648 -11.36 12.07 -21.85
C TYR A 648 -10.91 10.84 -21.04
N VAL A 649 -11.51 10.61 -19.86
CA VAL A 649 -11.11 9.48 -18.99
C VAL A 649 -11.47 8.14 -19.65
N LEU A 650 -12.63 8.03 -20.32
CA LEU A 650 -13.01 6.82 -21.06
C LEU A 650 -12.07 6.54 -22.24
N THR A 651 -11.68 7.58 -22.99
CA THR A 651 -10.69 7.45 -24.07
C THR A 651 -9.36 6.95 -23.52
N LEU A 652 -8.91 7.44 -22.36
CA LEU A 652 -7.71 6.91 -21.71
C LEU A 652 -7.87 5.44 -21.30
N VAL A 653 -8.99 5.05 -20.69
CA VAL A 653 -9.27 3.64 -20.34
C VAL A 653 -9.20 2.74 -21.58
N ILE A 654 -9.84 3.14 -22.68
CA ILE A 654 -9.84 2.39 -23.94
C ILE A 654 -8.43 2.30 -24.50
N LEU A 655 -7.68 3.41 -24.52
CA LEU A 655 -6.30 3.45 -25.02
C LEU A 655 -5.39 2.51 -24.22
N VAL A 656 -5.46 2.56 -22.88
CA VAL A 656 -4.69 1.65 -22.02
C VAL A 656 -5.10 0.20 -22.26
N SER A 657 -6.40 -0.07 -22.27
CA SER A 657 -6.94 -1.42 -22.48
C SER A 657 -6.52 -2.02 -23.82
N ALA A 658 -6.46 -1.22 -24.88
CA ALA A 658 -5.97 -1.63 -26.20
C ALA A 658 -4.43 -1.77 -26.26
N SER A 659 -3.71 -0.98 -25.47
CA SER A 659 -2.24 -1.06 -25.41
C SER A 659 -1.73 -2.37 -24.81
N ILE A 660 -2.48 -2.97 -23.86
CA ILE A 660 -2.10 -4.22 -23.19
C ILE A 660 -1.98 -5.41 -24.17
N PRO A 661 -3.01 -5.78 -24.98
CA PRO A 661 -2.90 -6.86 -25.95
C PRO A 661 -1.90 -6.53 -27.07
N LEU A 662 -1.78 -5.25 -27.46
CA LEU A 662 -0.78 -4.82 -28.43
C LEU A 662 0.65 -5.07 -27.91
N GLN A 663 0.94 -4.77 -26.64
CA GLN A 663 2.24 -5.07 -26.03
C GLN A 663 2.53 -6.57 -26.00
N ILE A 664 1.51 -7.39 -25.67
CA ILE A 664 1.62 -8.86 -25.70
C ILE A 664 1.91 -9.35 -27.12
N ALA A 665 1.25 -8.79 -28.14
CA ALA A 665 1.45 -9.14 -29.54
C ALA A 665 2.84 -8.72 -30.07
N ILE A 666 3.29 -7.48 -29.75
CA ILE A 666 4.63 -6.99 -30.09
C ILE A 666 5.70 -7.89 -29.45
N PHE A 667 5.51 -8.25 -28.19
CA PHE A 667 6.40 -9.17 -27.50
C PHE A 667 6.48 -10.52 -28.21
N TRP A 668 5.34 -11.07 -28.63
CA TRP A 668 5.29 -12.33 -29.38
C TRP A 668 6.00 -12.20 -30.75
N TYR A 669 5.77 -11.11 -31.48
CA TYR A 669 6.39 -10.83 -32.78
C TYR A 669 7.92 -10.68 -32.70
N ILE A 670 8.43 -9.82 -31.80
CA ILE A 670 9.88 -9.62 -31.61
C ILE A 670 10.55 -10.95 -31.27
N ARG A 671 9.87 -11.79 -30.49
CA ARG A 671 10.39 -13.06 -30.05
C ARG A 671 10.45 -14.10 -31.18
N ILE A 672 9.46 -14.12 -32.08
CA ILE A 672 9.51 -14.92 -33.32
C ILE A 672 10.65 -14.44 -34.22
N TYR A 673 10.77 -13.12 -34.39
CA TYR A 673 11.83 -12.51 -35.19
C TYR A 673 13.23 -12.85 -34.65
N MET A 674 13.44 -12.76 -33.34
CA MET A 674 14.72 -13.10 -32.68
C MET A 674 15.02 -14.59 -32.77
N LYS A 675 14.03 -15.47 -32.57
CA LYS A 675 14.20 -16.93 -32.73
C LYS A 675 14.64 -17.30 -34.15
N ASN A 676 14.15 -16.59 -35.17
CA ASN A 676 14.56 -16.83 -36.55
C ASN A 676 15.99 -16.32 -36.84
N ASN A 677 16.44 -15.25 -36.20
CA ASN A 677 17.77 -14.66 -36.39
C ASN A 677 18.89 -15.33 -35.57
N ASP A 678 18.60 -15.94 -34.41
CA ASP A 678 19.60 -16.62 -33.57
C ASP A 678 20.11 -17.95 -34.17
N ASN A 679 19.53 -18.42 -35.27
CA ASN A 679 19.97 -19.63 -35.97
C ASN A 679 21.33 -19.51 -36.66
N HIS A 680 21.95 -18.32 -36.74
CA HIS A 680 23.15 -18.14 -37.57
C HIS A 680 24.46 -17.71 -36.89
N HIS A 681 24.55 -17.37 -35.58
CA HIS A 681 25.84 -16.82 -35.12
C HIS A 681 26.39 -16.98 -33.68
N ASP A 682 25.76 -17.66 -32.70
CA ASP A 682 26.24 -17.49 -31.30
C ASP A 682 26.43 -18.75 -30.41
N SER A 683 26.55 -19.94 -31.00
CA SER A 683 26.86 -21.15 -30.21
C SER A 683 28.30 -21.18 -29.67
N SER A 684 29.24 -20.45 -30.29
CA SER A 684 30.68 -20.56 -30.01
C SER A 684 31.24 -19.55 -29.01
N ARG A 685 30.68 -18.33 -28.89
CA ARG A 685 31.12 -17.31 -27.91
C ARG A 685 30.59 -17.57 -26.51
N THR A 686 29.35 -18.04 -26.41
CA THR A 686 28.64 -18.31 -25.14
C THR A 686 29.33 -19.41 -24.31
N ARG A 687 30.01 -20.38 -24.97
CA ARG A 687 30.75 -21.46 -24.30
C ARG A 687 32.07 -20.98 -23.66
N ARG A 688 32.73 -19.99 -24.27
CA ARG A 688 34.02 -19.44 -23.78
C ARG A 688 33.87 -18.48 -22.59
N GLN A 689 32.73 -17.78 -22.48
CA GLN A 689 32.46 -16.91 -21.33
C GLN A 689 32.11 -17.70 -20.06
N ARG A 690 31.40 -18.84 -20.18
CA ARG A 690 31.14 -19.75 -19.05
C ARG A 690 32.40 -20.34 -18.42
N ALA A 691 33.45 -20.58 -19.21
CA ALA A 691 34.71 -21.16 -18.73
C ALA A 691 35.57 -20.18 -17.91
N ARG A 692 35.28 -18.87 -17.95
CA ARG A 692 36.10 -17.83 -17.30
C ARG A 692 35.50 -17.25 -16.01
N GLY A 693 34.36 -17.74 -15.53
CA GLY A 693 33.80 -17.33 -14.24
C GLY A 693 33.49 -15.83 -14.11
N LEU A 694 33.26 -15.13 -15.23
CA LEU A 694 33.10 -13.67 -15.30
C LEU A 694 31.63 -13.24 -15.46
N GLU A 695 30.70 -13.89 -14.76
CA GLU A 695 29.30 -13.44 -14.67
C GLU A 695 29.08 -12.67 -13.34
N ALA A 696 28.96 -11.35 -13.42
CA ALA A 696 28.43 -10.52 -12.34
C ALA A 696 26.94 -10.85 -12.09
N PRO A 697 26.41 -10.70 -10.86
CA PRO A 697 25.16 -11.33 -10.47
C PRO A 697 23.92 -10.63 -11.04
N ASN A 698 23.01 -11.41 -11.65
CA ASN A 698 21.64 -11.04 -12.08
C ASN A 698 20.71 -10.56 -10.94
N GLN A 699 21.20 -10.39 -9.71
CA GLN A 699 20.41 -9.99 -8.55
C GLN A 699 20.08 -8.49 -8.59
N GLU A 700 20.98 -7.67 -9.12
CA GLU A 700 20.75 -6.23 -9.23
C GLU A 700 19.50 -5.94 -10.09
N LYS A 701 19.34 -6.56 -11.25
CA LYS A 701 18.23 -6.21 -12.13
C LYS A 701 16.84 -6.47 -11.53
N ASN A 702 16.69 -7.49 -10.68
CA ASN A 702 15.39 -7.87 -10.11
C ASN A 702 14.86 -6.86 -9.07
N GLU A 703 15.73 -6.28 -8.24
CA GLU A 703 15.30 -5.30 -7.23
C GLU A 703 14.81 -3.99 -7.88
N GLU A 704 15.34 -3.61 -9.05
CA GLU A 704 14.91 -2.41 -9.78
C GLU A 704 13.43 -2.48 -10.20
N PHE A 705 12.95 -3.65 -10.66
CA PHE A 705 11.54 -3.84 -11.04
C PHE A 705 10.60 -3.75 -9.83
N GLU A 706 11.02 -4.30 -8.69
CA GLU A 706 10.24 -4.26 -7.46
C GLU A 706 10.03 -2.82 -6.98
N TYR A 707 11.08 -2.00 -7.00
CA TYR A 707 10.99 -0.60 -6.60
C TYR A 707 10.18 0.27 -7.56
N LEU A 708 10.38 0.09 -8.88
CA LEU A 708 9.60 0.80 -9.90
C LEU A 708 8.12 0.44 -9.81
N MET A 709 7.81 -0.80 -9.46
CA MET A 709 6.44 -1.24 -9.26
C MET A 709 5.84 -0.64 -7.99
N LEU A 710 6.58 -0.57 -6.88
CA LEU A 710 6.11 0.08 -5.66
C LEU A 710 5.78 1.56 -5.91
N LEU A 711 6.58 2.24 -6.74
CA LEU A 711 6.34 3.62 -7.15
C LEU A 711 5.09 3.77 -8.05
N GLY A 712 4.87 2.85 -8.99
CA GLY A 712 3.63 2.83 -9.78
C GLY A 712 2.40 2.53 -8.92
N VAL A 713 2.51 1.57 -8.00
CA VAL A 713 1.46 1.22 -7.02
C VAL A 713 1.12 2.41 -6.13
N LEU A 714 2.12 3.16 -5.65
CA LEU A 714 1.94 4.42 -4.93
C LEU A 714 1.09 5.41 -5.74
N ALA A 715 1.54 5.75 -6.94
CA ALA A 715 0.88 6.78 -7.72
C ALA A 715 -0.54 6.35 -8.14
N ALA A 716 -0.75 5.08 -8.47
CA ALA A 716 -2.07 4.51 -8.71
C ALA A 716 -3.00 4.70 -7.50
N SER A 717 -2.49 4.45 -6.28
CA SER A 717 -3.28 4.59 -5.05
C SER A 717 -3.71 6.03 -4.78
N VAL A 718 -2.76 6.96 -4.89
CA VAL A 718 -2.97 8.38 -4.64
C VAL A 718 -3.96 8.95 -5.66
N THR A 719 -3.69 8.71 -6.94
CA THR A 719 -4.53 9.25 -8.02
C THR A 719 -5.93 8.65 -8.03
N TYR A 720 -6.09 7.37 -7.66
CA TYR A 720 -7.41 6.77 -7.52
C TYR A 720 -8.23 7.49 -6.43
N GLN A 721 -7.66 7.66 -5.23
CA GLN A 721 -8.35 8.35 -4.13
C GLN A 721 -8.71 9.79 -4.47
N THR A 722 -7.76 10.55 -5.00
CA THR A 722 -7.95 11.99 -5.27
C THR A 722 -8.74 12.26 -6.54
N GLY A 723 -8.84 11.29 -7.45
CA GLY A 723 -9.76 11.36 -8.58
C GLY A 723 -11.22 11.19 -8.17
N LEU A 724 -11.50 10.35 -7.17
CA LEU A 724 -12.86 10.17 -6.64
C LEU A 724 -13.28 11.28 -5.67
N ARG A 725 -12.31 11.86 -4.94
CA ARG A 725 -12.47 12.98 -4.02
C ARG A 725 -11.64 14.18 -4.50
N PRO A 726 -12.16 15.01 -5.42
CA PRO A 726 -11.40 16.11 -5.99
C PRO A 726 -11.11 17.19 -4.94
N PRO A 727 -10.06 18.00 -5.17
CA PRO A 727 -9.54 18.95 -4.21
C PRO A 727 -10.56 20.01 -3.84
N GLY A 728 -10.62 20.31 -2.54
CA GLY A 728 -11.46 21.36 -2.02
C GLY A 728 -12.93 21.01 -1.85
N GLY A 729 -13.28 19.73 -1.94
CA GLY A 729 -14.59 19.21 -1.59
C GLY A 729 -15.63 19.28 -2.72
N MET A 730 -16.82 18.84 -2.35
CA MET A 730 -18.00 18.72 -3.20
C MET A 730 -19.14 19.52 -2.59
N TRP A 731 -20.04 20.04 -3.42
CA TRP A 731 -21.27 20.66 -2.92
C TRP A 731 -22.12 19.63 -2.18
N GLN A 732 -22.68 20.01 -1.04
CA GLN A 732 -23.55 19.14 -0.24
C GLN A 732 -25.03 19.32 -0.58
N GLU A 733 -25.41 20.50 -1.05
CA GLU A 733 -26.79 20.89 -1.36
C GLU A 733 -26.94 21.29 -2.83
N ASP A 734 -28.18 21.19 -3.32
CA ASP A 734 -28.57 21.70 -4.63
C ASP A 734 -28.96 23.17 -4.56
N ASN A 735 -28.53 23.95 -5.56
CA ASN A 735 -28.92 25.33 -5.75
C ASN A 735 -29.07 25.67 -7.24
N ALA A 736 -29.60 26.84 -7.56
CA ALA A 736 -29.79 27.26 -8.95
C ALA A 736 -28.49 27.34 -9.77
N ALA A 737 -27.34 27.53 -9.10
CA ALA A 737 -26.03 27.69 -9.74
C ALA A 737 -25.19 26.39 -9.77
N TYR A 738 -25.46 25.42 -8.92
CA TYR A 738 -24.66 24.20 -8.75
C TYR A 738 -25.48 23.06 -8.15
N SER A 739 -25.04 21.82 -8.40
CA SER A 739 -25.71 20.62 -7.91
C SER A 739 -24.86 19.89 -6.87
N ALA A 740 -25.53 19.29 -5.89
CA ALA A 740 -24.92 18.45 -4.88
C ALA A 740 -24.10 17.34 -5.53
N GLY A 741 -22.97 17.04 -4.89
CA GLY A 741 -22.01 16.06 -5.36
C GLY A 741 -21.19 16.52 -6.57
N ASN A 742 -21.31 17.76 -7.08
CA ASN A 742 -20.36 18.31 -8.05
C ASN A 742 -19.11 18.90 -7.35
N PRO A 743 -17.92 18.86 -8.00
CA PRO A 743 -16.70 19.41 -7.42
C PRO A 743 -16.73 20.93 -7.31
N ILE A 744 -16.49 21.46 -6.11
CA ILE A 744 -16.49 22.93 -5.88
C ILE A 744 -15.46 23.62 -6.77
N LEU A 745 -14.28 23.01 -6.95
CA LEU A 745 -13.23 23.57 -7.80
C LEU A 745 -13.65 23.67 -9.28
N HIS A 746 -14.52 22.79 -9.77
CA HIS A 746 -14.99 22.84 -11.15
C HIS A 746 -15.84 24.09 -11.40
N ASP A 747 -16.76 24.40 -10.50
CA ASP A 747 -17.71 25.49 -10.70
C ASP A 747 -17.05 26.87 -10.49
N ILE A 748 -16.07 26.94 -9.59
CA ILE A 748 -15.36 28.19 -9.27
C ILE A 748 -14.19 28.45 -10.22
N ASN A 749 -13.40 27.42 -10.53
CA ASN A 749 -12.26 27.54 -11.41
C ASN A 749 -12.09 26.30 -12.28
N LYS A 750 -12.99 26.17 -13.26
CA LYS A 750 -13.01 25.09 -14.23
C LYS A 750 -11.66 24.77 -14.86
N ARG A 751 -10.86 25.79 -15.22
CA ARG A 751 -9.54 25.58 -15.83
C ARG A 751 -8.60 24.81 -14.90
N ARG A 752 -8.59 25.13 -13.61
CA ARG A 752 -7.75 24.41 -12.62
C ARG A 752 -8.27 23.01 -12.37
N TYR A 753 -9.58 22.84 -12.28
CA TYR A 753 -10.18 21.52 -12.16
C TYR A 753 -9.83 20.62 -13.36
N ASP A 754 -9.93 21.14 -14.59
CA ASP A 754 -9.58 20.41 -15.80
C ASP A 754 -8.10 20.00 -15.80
N ILE A 755 -7.18 20.92 -15.44
CA ILE A 755 -5.74 20.61 -15.30
C ILE A 755 -5.53 19.52 -14.25
N PHE A 756 -6.15 19.65 -13.08
CA PHE A 756 -6.06 18.65 -12.01
C PHE A 756 -6.54 17.27 -12.50
N LEU A 757 -7.76 17.20 -13.04
CA LEU A 757 -8.39 15.93 -13.40
C LEU A 757 -7.67 15.23 -14.56
N TYR A 758 -7.24 15.97 -15.59
CA TYR A 758 -6.50 15.39 -16.71
C TYR A 758 -5.13 14.89 -16.27
N SER A 759 -4.42 15.65 -15.46
CA SER A 759 -3.10 15.27 -14.95
C SER A 759 -3.17 14.09 -13.97
N ASN A 760 -4.17 14.07 -13.09
CA ASN A 760 -4.40 12.98 -12.15
C ASN A 760 -4.80 11.69 -12.89
N SER A 761 -5.69 11.78 -13.89
CA SER A 761 -6.13 10.62 -14.66
C SER A 761 -5.05 10.06 -15.57
N THR A 762 -4.17 10.91 -16.12
CA THR A 762 -3.01 10.45 -16.90
C THR A 762 -1.99 9.75 -16.02
N SER A 763 -1.72 10.25 -14.82
CA SER A 763 -0.86 9.57 -13.84
C SER A 763 -1.45 8.23 -13.40
N PHE A 764 -2.75 8.14 -13.09
CA PHE A 764 -3.42 6.87 -12.81
C PHE A 764 -3.27 5.86 -13.97
N MET A 765 -3.44 6.29 -15.21
CA MET A 765 -3.33 5.40 -16.37
C MET A 765 -1.88 5.00 -16.69
N ALA A 766 -0.93 5.93 -16.52
CA ALA A 766 0.50 5.68 -16.67
C ALA A 766 1.02 4.69 -15.62
N SER A 767 0.57 4.81 -14.38
CA SER A 767 0.89 3.86 -13.30
C SER A 767 0.30 2.47 -13.57
N VAL A 768 -0.93 2.37 -14.08
CA VAL A 768 -1.52 1.08 -14.53
C VAL A 768 -0.68 0.45 -15.65
N ILE A 769 -0.26 1.23 -16.66
CA ILE A 769 0.63 0.73 -17.72
C ILE A 769 1.95 0.24 -17.11
N ALA A 770 2.57 1.01 -16.21
CA ALA A 770 3.80 0.63 -15.55
C ALA A 770 3.65 -0.69 -14.77
N ILE A 771 2.59 -0.83 -13.97
CA ILE A 771 2.28 -2.06 -13.23
C ILE A 771 2.09 -3.23 -14.20
N VAL A 772 1.29 -3.07 -15.25
CA VAL A 772 1.02 -4.15 -16.23
C VAL A 772 2.27 -4.50 -17.04
N MET A 773 3.17 -3.57 -17.33
CA MET A 773 4.44 -3.86 -18.02
C MET A 773 5.45 -4.56 -17.10
N LEU A 774 5.49 -4.17 -15.82
CA LEU A 774 6.38 -4.75 -14.82
C LEU A 774 5.92 -6.16 -14.39
N LEU A 775 4.62 -6.40 -14.39
CA LEU A 775 4.00 -7.65 -13.94
C LEU A 775 4.50 -8.90 -14.72
N PRO A 776 4.50 -8.97 -16.06
CA PRO A 776 5.10 -10.09 -16.81
C PRO A 776 6.60 -10.26 -16.56
N PHE A 777 7.34 -9.15 -16.39
CA PHE A 777 8.78 -9.21 -16.14
C PHE A 777 9.06 -9.88 -14.79
N THR A 778 8.26 -9.58 -13.76
CA THR A 778 8.30 -10.33 -12.50
C THR A 778 7.89 -11.79 -12.71
N LEU A 779 6.94 -12.11 -13.61
CA LEU A 779 6.34 -13.45 -13.77
C LEU A 779 7.01 -14.40 -14.79
N THR A 780 8.16 -14.04 -15.39
CA THR A 780 8.81 -14.76 -16.52
C THR A 780 9.28 -16.22 -16.31
N GLU A 781 9.08 -16.82 -15.14
CA GLU A 781 9.53 -18.21 -14.80
C GLU A 781 8.36 -19.14 -14.42
N LEU A 782 7.11 -18.80 -14.81
CA LEU A 782 5.96 -19.67 -14.57
C LEU A 782 5.79 -20.69 -15.71
N GLU A 783 5.58 -21.97 -15.36
CA GLU A 783 5.50 -23.14 -16.26
C GLU A 783 4.53 -22.99 -17.46
N TRP A 784 3.47 -22.17 -17.36
CA TRP A 784 2.58 -21.88 -18.50
C TRP A 784 3.20 -20.90 -19.51
N LEU A 785 3.91 -19.88 -19.00
CA LEU A 785 4.75 -19.03 -19.82
C LEU A 785 5.84 -19.89 -20.47
N GLN A 786 6.26 -21.02 -19.90
CA GLN A 786 7.19 -21.95 -20.54
C GLN A 786 6.56 -22.76 -21.71
N ARG A 787 5.22 -22.87 -21.72
CA ARG A 787 4.43 -23.55 -22.76
C ARG A 787 4.08 -22.63 -23.95
N PHE A 788 3.98 -21.32 -23.71
CA PHE A 788 3.89 -20.28 -24.77
C PHE A 788 5.26 -19.63 -25.09
N LEU A 789 6.23 -19.74 -24.19
CA LEU A 789 7.63 -19.32 -24.31
C LEU A 789 8.65 -20.44 -24.01
N PRO A 790 9.31 -21.06 -25.02
CA PRO A 790 10.49 -21.90 -24.81
C PRO A 790 11.62 -21.24 -24.00
N SER A 791 12.16 -22.05 -23.08
CA SER A 791 13.35 -21.92 -22.21
C SER A 791 14.05 -20.55 -22.13
N GLN A 792 13.89 -19.88 -20.99
CA GLN A 792 14.84 -18.89 -20.49
C GLN A 792 16.10 -19.59 -19.96
N GLN A 793 16.99 -20.01 -20.85
CA GLN A 793 18.38 -20.17 -20.46
C GLN A 793 19.29 -19.84 -21.63
N THR A 794 19.54 -18.55 -21.83
CA THR A 794 20.88 -17.99 -22.13
C THR A 794 20.83 -16.51 -22.52
N SER A 795 21.88 -15.82 -22.08
CA SER A 795 22.54 -14.68 -22.74
C SER A 795 21.80 -13.34 -22.86
N ASN A 796 22.01 -12.51 -21.84
CA ASN A 796 22.67 -11.20 -21.96
C ASN A 796 22.19 -10.17 -23.00
N ARG A 797 20.89 -10.12 -23.36
CA ARG A 797 20.35 -9.05 -24.22
C ARG A 797 19.48 -8.07 -23.43
N LYS A 798 19.97 -6.82 -23.32
CA LYS A 798 19.36 -5.71 -22.57
C LYS A 798 18.00 -5.33 -23.17
N TRP A 799 16.92 -5.73 -22.52
CA TRP A 799 15.57 -5.22 -22.78
C TRP A 799 15.54 -3.69 -22.62
N PRO A 800 14.87 -2.96 -23.52
CA PRO A 800 14.68 -1.53 -23.37
C PRO A 800 13.70 -1.26 -22.21
N LEU A 801 14.21 -0.87 -21.05
CA LEU A 801 13.39 -0.39 -19.92
C LEU A 801 12.83 1.02 -20.12
N TRP A 802 13.16 1.66 -21.25
CA TRP A 802 12.73 3.01 -21.55
C TRP A 802 11.20 3.20 -21.46
N PRO A 803 10.32 2.26 -21.91
CA PRO A 803 8.87 2.46 -21.81
C PRO A 803 8.37 2.54 -20.36
N VAL A 804 8.92 1.71 -19.48
CA VAL A 804 8.58 1.68 -18.05
C VAL A 804 9.08 2.94 -17.36
N HIS A 805 10.34 3.33 -17.61
CA HIS A 805 10.86 4.59 -17.08
C HIS A 805 10.08 5.80 -17.59
N THR A 806 9.67 5.82 -18.87
CA THR A 806 8.82 6.90 -19.40
C THR A 806 7.44 6.91 -18.79
N ALA A 807 6.83 5.74 -18.54
CA ALA A 807 5.53 5.65 -17.88
C ALA A 807 5.61 6.21 -16.45
N ILE A 808 6.65 5.84 -15.70
CA ILE A 808 6.86 6.31 -14.31
C ILE A 808 7.23 7.81 -14.27
N LEU A 809 8.02 8.31 -15.22
CA LEU A 809 8.29 9.75 -15.31
C LEU A 809 7.04 10.55 -15.64
N LEU A 810 6.21 10.06 -16.57
CA LEU A 810 4.93 10.66 -16.91
C LEU A 810 3.96 10.64 -15.72
N ASP A 811 3.97 9.54 -14.99
CA ASP A 811 3.19 9.34 -13.77
C ASP A 811 3.57 10.33 -12.67
N MET A 812 4.86 10.41 -12.31
CA MET A 812 5.36 11.38 -11.32
C MET A 812 5.11 12.83 -11.74
N LEU A 813 5.31 13.15 -13.03
CA LEU A 813 5.03 14.49 -13.56
C LEU A 813 3.52 14.82 -13.45
N GLY A 814 2.67 13.87 -13.83
CA GLY A 814 1.22 14.01 -13.75
C GLY A 814 0.74 14.21 -12.31
N LEU A 815 1.31 13.48 -11.36
CA LEU A 815 1.03 13.60 -9.93
C LEU A 815 1.43 14.99 -9.40
N LEU A 816 2.62 15.48 -9.73
CA LEU A 816 3.08 16.80 -9.28
C LEU A 816 2.27 17.96 -9.88
N VAL A 817 1.89 17.86 -11.16
CA VAL A 817 1.04 18.88 -11.81
C VAL A 817 -0.37 18.86 -11.21
N ALA A 818 -0.94 17.68 -10.94
CA ALA A 818 -2.21 17.56 -10.24
C ALA A 818 -2.13 18.19 -8.83
N TYR A 819 -1.08 17.89 -8.07
CA TYR A 819 -0.87 18.51 -6.76
C TYR A 819 -0.80 20.03 -6.81
N ALA A 820 -0.01 20.60 -7.74
CA ALA A 820 0.12 22.04 -7.88
C ALA A 820 -1.18 22.73 -8.31
N ALA A 821 -1.99 22.06 -9.15
CA ALA A 821 -3.30 22.54 -9.58
C ALA A 821 -4.35 22.48 -8.47
N GLY A 822 -4.34 21.40 -7.66
CA GLY A 822 -5.35 21.12 -6.65
C GLY A 822 -5.10 21.74 -5.27
N SER A 823 -3.84 21.83 -4.83
CA SER A 823 -3.48 22.31 -3.48
C SER A 823 -3.69 23.81 -3.27
N THR A 824 -3.69 24.61 -4.33
CA THR A 824 -3.90 26.06 -4.24
C THR A 824 -4.85 26.59 -5.30
N ARG A 825 -5.71 27.50 -4.87
CA ARG A 825 -6.75 28.09 -5.72
C ARG A 825 -6.29 29.39 -6.41
N LYS A 826 -5.27 30.06 -5.85
CA LYS A 826 -4.67 31.29 -6.39
C LYS A 826 -3.37 31.00 -7.14
N TRP A 827 -3.20 31.61 -8.31
CA TRP A 827 -2.00 31.47 -9.15
C TRP A 827 -0.68 31.88 -8.47
N LYS A 828 -0.72 32.94 -7.65
CA LYS A 828 0.45 33.38 -6.87
C LYS A 828 0.92 32.32 -5.87
N SER A 829 -0.01 31.58 -5.27
CA SER A 829 0.29 30.50 -4.32
C SER A 829 0.74 29.22 -5.03
N SER A 830 0.16 28.88 -6.19
CA SER A 830 0.63 27.72 -6.97
C SER A 830 2.07 27.86 -7.45
N ARG A 831 2.51 29.10 -7.73
CA ARG A 831 3.92 29.39 -8.01
C ARG A 831 4.84 28.98 -6.86
N ASN A 832 4.41 29.19 -5.61
CA ASN A 832 5.18 28.78 -4.44
C ASN A 832 5.24 27.25 -4.31
N VAL A 833 4.17 26.51 -4.64
CA VAL A 833 4.23 25.04 -4.72
C VAL A 833 5.25 24.60 -5.75
N ILE A 834 5.20 25.20 -6.95
CA ILE A 834 6.13 24.88 -8.04
C ILE A 834 7.59 25.15 -7.61
N PHE A 835 7.85 26.22 -6.84
CA PHE A 835 9.19 26.47 -6.28
C PHE A 835 9.66 25.39 -5.30
N ILE A 836 8.77 24.90 -4.42
CA ILE A 836 9.09 23.78 -3.50
C ILE A 836 9.36 22.49 -4.30
N LEU A 837 8.64 22.30 -5.41
CA LEU A 837 8.81 21.14 -6.30
C LEU A 837 9.96 21.31 -7.31
N LEU A 838 10.55 22.49 -7.44
CA LEU A 838 11.57 22.79 -8.45
C LEU A 838 12.82 21.91 -8.32
N PRO A 839 13.34 21.57 -7.12
CA PRO A 839 14.42 20.60 -6.98
C PRO A 839 14.04 19.21 -7.50
N VAL A 840 12.80 18.77 -7.27
CA VAL A 840 12.26 17.49 -7.76
C VAL A 840 12.19 17.50 -9.29
N LEU A 841 11.61 18.56 -9.86
CA LEU A 841 11.44 18.73 -11.30
C LEU A 841 12.80 18.87 -12.02
N ALA A 842 13.75 19.60 -11.44
CA ALA A 842 15.11 19.73 -11.96
C ALA A 842 15.83 18.38 -11.97
N TYR A 843 15.65 17.57 -10.92
CA TYR A 843 16.18 16.22 -10.86
C TYR A 843 15.57 15.31 -11.94
N ILE A 844 14.23 15.32 -12.08
CA ILE A 844 13.51 14.57 -13.11
C ILE A 844 14.00 14.96 -14.52
N ALA A 845 14.17 16.27 -14.78
CA ALA A 845 14.65 16.79 -16.05
C ALA A 845 16.10 16.38 -16.35
N LEU A 846 16.99 16.46 -15.35
CA LEU A 846 18.38 16.03 -15.47
C LEU A 846 18.46 14.53 -15.79
N TYR A 847 17.65 13.71 -15.12
CA TYR A 847 17.58 12.28 -15.40
C TYR A 847 17.07 11.99 -16.82
N ALA A 848 15.97 12.62 -17.23
CA ALA A 848 15.43 12.47 -18.58
C ALA A 848 16.45 12.86 -19.67
N ALA A 849 17.22 13.94 -19.44
CA ALA A 849 18.29 14.36 -20.33
C ALA A 849 19.42 13.31 -20.41
N ILE A 850 19.87 12.77 -19.27
CA ILE A 850 20.89 11.71 -19.23
C ILE A 850 20.40 10.45 -19.98
N VAL A 851 19.15 10.04 -19.79
CA VAL A 851 18.55 8.90 -20.48
C VAL A 851 18.45 9.15 -21.99
N ALA A 852 18.01 10.35 -22.41
CA ALA A 852 17.94 10.72 -23.81
C ALA A 852 19.32 10.71 -24.49
N ILE A 853 20.34 11.25 -23.82
CA ILE A 853 21.73 11.23 -24.29
C ILE A 853 22.25 9.79 -24.41
N TYR A 854 21.95 8.94 -23.41
CA TYR A 854 22.32 7.52 -23.45
C TYR A 854 21.67 6.79 -24.62
N ILE A 855 20.37 7.01 -24.87
CA ILE A 855 19.63 6.43 -26.00
C ILE A 855 20.20 6.93 -27.33
N TYR A 856 20.45 8.23 -27.45
CA TYR A 856 21.03 8.84 -28.65
C TYR A 856 22.40 8.23 -28.98
N LYS A 857 23.29 8.15 -27.98
CA LYS A 857 24.64 7.56 -28.13
C LYS A 857 24.59 6.07 -28.50
N LYS A 858 23.65 5.32 -27.91
CA LYS A 858 23.46 3.90 -28.27
C LYS A 858 22.98 3.73 -29.71
N ARG A 859 22.10 4.62 -30.20
CA ARG A 859 21.54 4.57 -31.56
C ARG A 859 22.57 4.93 -32.63
N THR A 860 23.45 5.90 -32.36
CA THR A 860 24.55 6.27 -33.25
C THR A 860 25.66 5.21 -33.28
N SER A 861 25.96 4.55 -32.16
CA SER A 861 26.91 3.42 -32.15
C SER A 861 26.41 2.19 -32.93
N SER A 862 25.09 2.01 -33.08
CA SER A 862 24.51 0.92 -33.90
C SER A 862 24.39 1.23 -35.40
N GLN A 863 24.72 2.45 -35.84
CA GLN A 863 24.63 2.88 -37.24
C GLN A 863 25.99 3.08 -37.94
N LEU A 864 27.13 2.90 -37.26
CA LEU A 864 28.43 2.87 -37.95
C LEU A 864 28.55 1.55 -38.75
N PRO A 865 28.69 1.59 -40.09
CA PRO A 865 28.98 0.39 -40.85
C PRO A 865 30.40 -0.09 -40.54
N THR A 866 30.56 -1.39 -40.29
CA THR A 866 31.84 -2.10 -40.30
C THR A 866 32.44 -2.04 -41.71
N THR A 867 33.12 -0.95 -42.04
CA THR A 867 33.86 -0.80 -43.31
C THR A 867 35.27 -0.29 -43.06
N GLN A 868 36.02 -0.86 -42.11
CA GLN A 868 37.46 -0.57 -41.93
C GLN A 868 38.26 -1.78 -41.41
N ALA A 869 38.00 -2.99 -41.92
CA ALA A 869 38.79 -4.17 -41.57
C ALA A 869 39.22 -5.00 -42.80
N SER A 870 39.52 -4.35 -43.92
CA SER A 870 40.03 -5.03 -45.13
C SER A 870 40.99 -4.16 -45.96
N GLN A 871 41.80 -3.31 -45.31
CA GLN A 871 42.90 -2.59 -45.97
C GLN A 871 44.07 -2.42 -44.98
N GLN A 872 44.70 -3.53 -44.61
CA GLN A 872 46.09 -3.53 -44.10
C GLN A 872 46.64 -4.97 -44.08
N THR A 873 46.77 -5.56 -45.26
CA THR A 873 47.75 -6.61 -45.56
C THR A 873 48.12 -6.46 -47.03
N ASN A 874 49.14 -5.66 -47.28
CA ASN A 874 50.10 -5.81 -48.38
C ASN A 874 51.47 -5.50 -47.81
#